data_AF-A0A093W485-F1
#
_entry.id   AF-A0A093W485-F1
#
_cell.length_a   1.000
_cell.length_b   1.000
_cell.length_c   1.000
_cell.angle_alpha   90.00
_cell.angle_beta   90.00
_cell.angle_gamma   90.00
#
_symmetry.space_group_name_H-M   'P 1'
#
loop_
_entity.id
_entity.type
_entity.pdbx_description
1 polymer ?
#
loop_
_entity_poly.entity_id
_entity_poly.type
_entity_poly.pdbx_seq_one_letter_code
_entity_poly.pdbx_strand_id
1 'polypeptide(L)'
;MGRRKVLGTVTLESGGSYTGWSDAGVCSLEFLQQKYDQALTETRATTLYCAIFDLEPRETLRECQTARMENFLHWVLKTCTIKKTSAVTTYWRQLSQLHITWWQCRIAPQTLKEIFVFIEGSLTKEYCLDNTESEKPLLEAEEFMEVIQYHWAADINIFPNERQRVQVAAILLLAAYTGSRPGALLNITYRDLRLYVEKHRKTGKHELKLAVTLTKTKSGQKRKRPKTYIFHLDENPVFCIITHMISIAFDDEAYNVPELVSPQLLFSLKAKKGPSQTVPWKPEMLDIPVFRRAIKTKDGVETSKDAPLTYRQYHGWLVLLGVALGFIYTLTTYCLRRALGNAINDDPNSNAAVRNLVLDHGTGSKIFERNYISRTIRYFTQDQFWGRSSDHESARTASQIGLLRDPDRPRKLSTEQGQQVRQDPEVRILVGIRGRLCAQIEEVFGVIEMAKGEPIYNDYQAVKASLAATIRKKERALLKQIQEDYDLNAPVLAIQQQLNGEQSDNDDDDDDKESASVETPPIRIAERRYIAECAVRDPSVLRDQKGYAFHVEFSINLIALCKRRDRRQAKTEYSPEPVPVKTALDSPRLSEIEPIVKRDTPLKCQGWQCLFCLASYDLPVEERECKYKRKIYASETRRSMPS
;
A
#
# COMPACT_ATOMS: atom_id res chain seq x y z
N MET A 1 10.46 49.63 -7.83
CA MET A 1 11.07 48.34 -8.24
C MET A 1 10.00 47.25 -8.27
N GLY A 2 9.90 46.49 -9.37
CA GLY A 2 8.85 45.46 -9.55
C GLY A 2 9.15 44.16 -8.79
N ARG A 3 8.13 43.58 -8.13
CA ARG A 3 8.25 42.30 -7.42
C ARG A 3 8.34 41.12 -8.41
N ARG A 4 9.55 40.71 -8.83
CA ARG A 4 9.75 39.41 -9.51
C ARG A 4 9.21 38.27 -8.62
N LYS A 5 8.12 37.64 -9.03
CA LYS A 5 7.67 36.36 -8.45
C LYS A 5 8.62 35.28 -8.93
N VAL A 6 9.45 34.74 -8.05
CA VAL A 6 10.26 33.56 -8.35
C VAL A 6 9.32 32.41 -8.75
N LEU A 7 9.59 31.80 -9.89
CA LEU A 7 8.83 30.65 -10.40
C LEU A 7 9.19 29.41 -9.57
N GLY A 8 8.17 28.82 -8.95
CA GLY A 8 8.29 27.54 -8.24
C GLY A 8 7.55 26.45 -9.02
N THR A 9 8.25 25.78 -9.92
CA THR A 9 7.80 24.57 -10.60
C THR A 9 7.79 23.38 -9.62
N VAL A 10 6.91 22.39 -9.83
CA VAL A 10 6.67 21.30 -8.88
C VAL A 10 6.68 19.95 -9.57
N THR A 11 7.53 19.03 -9.10
CA THR A 11 7.58 17.62 -9.54
C THR A 11 6.31 16.87 -9.15
N LEU A 12 5.82 15.99 -10.03
CA LEU A 12 4.48 15.42 -9.87
C LEU A 12 4.46 14.07 -9.13
N GLU A 13 5.48 13.22 -9.31
CA GLU A 13 5.55 11.93 -8.59
C GLU A 13 5.94 12.05 -7.10
N SER A 14 6.86 12.96 -6.75
CA SER A 14 7.35 13.14 -5.37
C SER A 14 6.84 14.41 -4.69
N GLY A 15 6.31 15.37 -5.46
CA GLY A 15 5.77 16.62 -4.93
C GLY A 15 6.82 17.66 -4.50
N GLY A 16 8.10 17.43 -4.73
CA GLY A 16 9.18 18.39 -4.48
C GLY A 16 9.14 19.60 -5.43
N SER A 17 9.75 20.71 -5.01
CA SER A 17 9.97 21.90 -5.85
C SER A 17 11.17 21.70 -6.76
N TYR A 18 11.12 22.22 -7.99
CA TYR A 18 12.25 22.28 -8.94
C TYR A 18 13.30 23.35 -8.55
N THR A 19 13.25 23.89 -7.34
CA THR A 19 14.23 24.86 -6.81
C THR A 19 15.45 24.17 -6.21
N GLY A 20 16.16 23.41 -7.04
CA GLY A 20 17.51 22.91 -6.73
C GLY A 20 18.54 23.97 -7.09
N TRP A 21 18.90 24.83 -6.13
CA TRP A 21 20.09 25.67 -6.24
C TRP A 21 21.24 24.91 -5.58
N SER A 22 22.38 24.79 -6.26
CA SER A 22 23.64 24.47 -5.60
C SER A 22 24.11 25.67 -4.75
N ASP A 23 25.05 25.47 -3.83
CA ASP A 23 25.61 26.59 -3.05
C ASP A 23 26.36 27.62 -3.92
N ALA A 24 26.77 27.23 -5.14
CA ALA A 24 27.32 28.12 -6.18
C ALA A 24 26.24 28.78 -7.07
N GLY A 25 24.96 28.46 -6.87
CA GLY A 25 23.82 29.01 -7.60
C GLY A 25 23.66 28.55 -9.05
N VAL A 26 24.46 27.58 -9.52
CA VAL A 26 24.40 27.04 -10.89
C VAL A 26 23.65 25.70 -10.88
N CYS A 27 22.73 25.54 -11.83
CA CYS A 27 22.03 24.29 -12.08
C CYS A 27 22.88 23.44 -13.04
N SER A 28 23.27 22.22 -12.65
CA SER A 28 24.16 21.40 -13.49
C SER A 28 23.45 20.89 -14.75
N LEU A 29 24.23 20.68 -15.82
CA LEU A 29 23.71 20.16 -17.09
C LEU A 29 23.03 18.79 -16.89
N GLU A 30 23.60 17.93 -16.05
CA GLU A 30 23.04 16.63 -15.67
C GLU A 30 21.71 16.75 -14.93
N PHE A 31 21.56 17.72 -14.01
CA PHE A 31 20.28 17.95 -13.33
C PHE A 31 19.23 18.49 -14.29
N LEU A 32 19.61 19.41 -15.20
CA LEU A 32 18.73 19.90 -16.26
C LEU A 32 18.29 18.77 -17.21
N GLN A 33 19.21 17.87 -17.58
CA GLN A 33 18.92 16.69 -18.39
C GLN A 33 17.97 15.74 -17.65
N GLN A 34 18.27 15.36 -16.41
CA GLN A 34 17.38 14.54 -15.57
C GLN A 34 15.99 15.18 -15.43
N LYS A 35 15.90 16.51 -15.39
CA LYS A 35 14.61 17.23 -15.34
C LYS A 35 13.88 17.28 -16.68
N TYR A 36 14.60 17.29 -17.80
CA TYR A 36 14.02 17.12 -19.12
C TYR A 36 13.51 15.68 -19.33
N ASP A 37 14.28 14.66 -18.92
CA ASP A 37 13.89 13.25 -19.01
C ASP A 37 12.71 12.92 -18.09
N GLN A 38 12.68 13.49 -16.87
CA GLN A 38 11.53 13.43 -15.97
C GLN A 38 10.29 14.08 -16.63
N ALA A 39 10.44 15.28 -17.21
CA ALA A 39 9.34 15.99 -17.85
C ALA A 39 8.80 15.25 -19.10
N LEU A 40 9.68 14.62 -19.90
CA LEU A 40 9.29 13.73 -21.00
C LEU A 40 8.51 12.51 -20.49
N THR A 41 8.99 11.88 -19.41
CA THR A 41 8.33 10.71 -18.82
C THR A 41 6.94 11.08 -18.25
N GLU A 42 6.83 12.22 -17.56
CA GLU A 42 5.56 12.76 -17.07
C GLU A 42 4.59 13.18 -18.21
N THR A 43 5.07 13.29 -19.47
CA THR A 43 4.30 13.81 -20.62
C THR A 43 4.23 12.87 -21.83
N ARG A 44 4.51 11.57 -21.63
CA ARG A 44 4.49 10.52 -22.67
C ARG A 44 3.26 10.55 -23.60
N ALA A 45 2.08 10.93 -23.09
CA ALA A 45 0.87 11.10 -23.90
C ALA A 45 1.05 12.20 -24.98
N THR A 46 1.59 13.35 -24.61
CA THR A 46 1.91 14.46 -25.51
C THR A 46 2.96 14.05 -26.54
N THR A 47 4.02 13.36 -26.11
CA THR A 47 5.09 12.87 -27.02
C THR A 47 4.54 11.88 -28.04
N LEU A 48 3.68 10.95 -27.62
CA LEU A 48 3.02 9.98 -28.51
C LEU A 48 2.06 10.66 -29.50
N TYR A 49 1.23 11.61 -29.03
CA TYR A 49 0.37 12.40 -29.91
C TYR A 49 1.19 13.13 -30.97
N CYS A 50 2.22 13.85 -30.56
CA CYS A 50 3.06 14.63 -31.46
C CYS A 50 3.77 13.73 -32.48
N ALA A 51 4.30 12.58 -32.07
CA ALA A 51 4.92 11.61 -32.97
C ALA A 51 3.92 10.94 -33.95
N ILE A 52 2.64 10.82 -33.60
CA ILE A 52 1.59 10.30 -34.51
C ILE A 52 1.19 11.32 -35.58
N PHE A 53 1.27 12.62 -35.26
CA PHE A 53 0.85 13.71 -36.15
C PHE A 53 2.01 14.49 -36.78
N ASP A 54 3.24 13.96 -36.72
CA ASP A 54 4.50 14.57 -37.19
C ASP A 54 4.71 16.01 -36.69
N LEU A 55 4.48 16.21 -35.40
CA LEU A 55 4.61 17.49 -34.70
C LEU A 55 5.83 17.48 -33.78
N GLU A 56 6.54 18.62 -33.67
CA GLU A 56 7.54 18.80 -32.61
C GLU A 56 6.82 19.15 -31.28
N PRO A 57 7.04 18.40 -30.17
CA PRO A 57 6.30 18.58 -28.93
C PRO A 57 6.48 19.93 -28.23
N ARG A 58 7.65 20.57 -28.34
CA ARG A 58 7.91 21.88 -27.72
C ARG A 58 7.15 22.97 -28.47
N GLU A 59 7.42 23.20 -29.75
CA GLU A 59 6.75 24.25 -30.53
C GLU A 59 5.21 24.04 -30.57
N THR A 60 4.73 22.79 -30.59
CA THR A 60 3.30 22.47 -30.42
C THR A 60 2.70 23.03 -29.13
N LEU A 61 3.38 22.89 -28.00
CA LEU A 61 2.90 23.44 -26.73
C LEU A 61 3.19 24.94 -26.59
N ARG A 62 4.24 25.46 -27.25
CA ARG A 62 4.57 26.89 -27.30
C ARG A 62 3.51 27.72 -27.99
N GLU A 63 3.05 27.24 -29.15
CA GLU A 63 1.94 27.87 -29.88
C GLU A 63 0.63 27.76 -29.11
N CYS A 64 0.44 26.64 -28.40
CA CYS A 64 -0.72 26.35 -27.55
C CYS A 64 -2.08 26.57 -28.24
N GLN A 65 -2.16 26.39 -29.56
CA GLN A 65 -3.36 26.70 -30.36
C GLN A 65 -4.58 25.95 -29.81
N THR A 66 -5.68 26.66 -29.53
CA THR A 66 -6.87 26.10 -28.84
C THR A 66 -7.34 24.80 -29.52
N ALA A 67 -7.61 24.82 -30.82
CA ALA A 67 -8.03 23.64 -31.58
C ALA A 67 -7.02 22.46 -31.56
N ARG A 68 -5.71 22.73 -31.46
CA ARG A 68 -4.69 21.68 -31.35
C ARG A 68 -4.66 21.05 -29.96
N MET A 69 -4.93 21.84 -28.91
CA MET A 69 -5.11 21.33 -27.55
C MET A 69 -6.43 20.55 -27.40
N GLU A 70 -7.51 20.99 -28.04
CA GLU A 70 -8.79 20.25 -28.09
C GLU A 70 -8.61 18.89 -28.79
N ASN A 71 -7.97 18.85 -29.96
CA ASN A 71 -7.63 17.62 -30.67
C ASN A 71 -6.73 16.67 -29.85
N PHE A 72 -5.75 17.20 -29.10
CA PHE A 72 -4.97 16.41 -28.16
C PHE A 72 -5.85 15.77 -27.07
N LEU A 73 -6.79 16.52 -26.49
CA LEU A 73 -7.67 16.01 -25.43
C LEU A 73 -8.67 14.96 -25.96
N HIS A 74 -9.19 15.11 -27.18
CA HIS A 74 -9.93 14.06 -27.87
C HIS A 74 -9.08 12.79 -28.08
N TRP A 75 -7.84 12.93 -28.55
CA TRP A 75 -6.93 11.79 -28.73
C TRP A 75 -6.60 11.11 -27.40
N VAL A 76 -6.39 11.87 -26.32
CA VAL A 76 -6.20 11.34 -24.96
C VAL A 76 -7.41 10.52 -24.52
N LEU A 77 -8.65 10.99 -24.76
CA LEU A 77 -9.86 10.25 -24.41
C LEU A 77 -10.11 9.01 -25.28
N LYS A 78 -9.71 9.05 -26.56
CA LYS A 78 -9.78 7.90 -27.48
C LYS A 78 -8.71 6.84 -27.19
N THR A 79 -7.55 7.23 -26.65
CA THR A 79 -6.38 6.35 -26.45
C THR A 79 -6.26 5.85 -25.00
N CYS A 80 -6.65 6.65 -24.00
CA CYS A 80 -6.53 6.34 -22.59
C CYS A 80 -7.90 6.08 -21.95
N THR A 81 -8.02 5.01 -21.15
CA THR A 81 -9.26 4.68 -20.43
C THR A 81 -9.49 5.62 -19.23
N ILE A 82 -9.95 6.85 -19.49
CA ILE A 82 -10.34 7.84 -18.47
C ILE A 82 -11.87 8.00 -18.50
N LYS A 83 -12.48 8.03 -17.30
CA LYS A 83 -13.94 8.22 -17.12
C LYS A 83 -14.33 9.49 -16.37
N LYS A 84 -13.38 10.20 -15.74
CA LYS A 84 -13.63 11.40 -14.91
C LYS A 84 -13.17 12.68 -15.61
N THR A 85 -14.00 13.72 -15.64
CA THR A 85 -13.63 15.06 -16.18
C THR A 85 -12.36 15.60 -15.50
N SER A 86 -12.26 15.46 -14.18
CA SER A 86 -11.13 15.93 -13.37
C SER A 86 -9.78 15.29 -13.73
N ALA A 87 -9.77 14.11 -14.36
CA ALA A 87 -8.56 13.51 -14.91
C ALA A 87 -8.10 14.25 -16.17
N VAL A 88 -9.02 14.59 -17.09
CA VAL A 88 -8.74 15.40 -18.29
C VAL A 88 -8.26 16.81 -17.89
N THR A 89 -8.91 17.43 -16.89
CA THR A 89 -8.45 18.68 -16.29
C THR A 89 -7.03 18.58 -15.71
N THR A 90 -6.62 17.39 -15.27
CA THR A 90 -5.26 17.16 -14.74
C THR A 90 -4.23 17.09 -15.88
N TYR A 91 -4.53 16.43 -17.00
CA TYR A 91 -3.70 16.51 -18.22
C TYR A 91 -3.52 17.96 -18.71
N TRP A 92 -4.59 18.76 -18.73
CA TRP A 92 -4.49 20.18 -19.11
C TRP A 92 -3.63 21.00 -18.14
N ARG A 93 -3.74 20.73 -16.82
CA ARG A 93 -2.87 21.33 -15.80
C ARG A 93 -1.41 20.90 -15.96
N GLN A 94 -1.14 19.66 -16.37
CA GLN A 94 0.21 19.16 -16.64
C GLN A 94 0.85 19.89 -17.84
N LEU A 95 0.15 19.99 -18.98
CA LEU A 95 0.59 20.82 -20.11
C LEU A 95 0.84 22.27 -19.69
N SER A 96 -0.06 22.84 -18.88
CA SER A 96 0.10 24.20 -18.34
C SER A 96 1.34 24.39 -17.45
N GLN A 97 1.77 23.36 -16.70
CA GLN A 97 3.04 23.41 -15.95
C GLN A 97 4.25 23.19 -16.87
N LEU A 98 4.14 22.32 -17.87
CA LEU A 98 5.21 22.03 -18.82
C LEU A 98 5.56 23.28 -19.64
N HIS A 99 4.56 24.04 -20.09
CA HIS A 99 4.74 25.33 -20.75
C HIS A 99 5.51 26.34 -19.88
N ILE A 100 5.14 26.43 -18.59
CA ILE A 100 5.85 27.28 -17.63
C ILE A 100 7.30 26.80 -17.42
N THR A 101 7.54 25.49 -17.51
CA THR A 101 8.87 24.90 -17.35
C THR A 101 9.77 25.19 -18.55
N TRP A 102 9.26 25.03 -19.77
CA TRP A 102 10.03 25.14 -21.00
C TRP A 102 10.24 26.59 -21.48
N TRP A 103 9.26 27.50 -21.34
CA TRP A 103 9.40 28.90 -21.79
C TRP A 103 9.41 29.95 -20.67
N GLN A 104 9.34 29.54 -19.40
CA GLN A 104 9.30 30.44 -18.22
C GLN A 104 8.14 31.45 -18.23
N CYS A 105 7.17 31.27 -19.12
CA CYS A 105 5.97 32.08 -19.27
C CYS A 105 4.70 31.21 -19.18
N ARG A 106 3.55 31.85 -19.01
CA ARG A 106 2.25 31.15 -18.90
C ARG A 106 1.52 31.19 -20.24
N ILE A 107 0.81 30.11 -20.54
CA ILE A 107 -0.29 30.11 -21.54
C ILE A 107 -1.21 31.29 -21.25
N ALA A 108 -1.74 31.91 -22.31
CA ALA A 108 -2.66 33.05 -22.20
C ALA A 108 -3.86 32.71 -21.27
N PRO A 109 -4.24 33.60 -20.34
CA PRO A 109 -5.37 33.35 -19.42
C PRO A 109 -6.70 33.05 -20.12
N GLN A 110 -6.88 33.58 -21.33
CA GLN A 110 -8.04 33.31 -22.18
C GLN A 110 -8.04 31.86 -22.69
N THR A 111 -6.97 31.40 -23.34
CA THR A 111 -6.80 29.99 -23.78
C THR A 111 -6.89 29.00 -22.62
N LEU A 112 -6.33 29.35 -21.45
CA LEU A 112 -6.47 28.56 -20.22
C LEU A 112 -7.94 28.39 -19.79
N LYS A 113 -8.77 29.42 -19.98
CA LYS A 113 -10.21 29.41 -19.67
C LYS A 113 -11.01 28.70 -20.77
N GLU A 114 -10.72 28.92 -22.04
CA GLU A 114 -11.38 28.28 -23.18
C GLU A 114 -11.28 26.76 -23.09
N ILE A 115 -10.06 26.22 -23.00
CA ILE A 115 -9.84 24.77 -22.86
C ILE A 115 -10.47 24.21 -21.57
N PHE A 116 -10.53 24.99 -20.49
CA PHE A 116 -11.20 24.57 -19.26
C PHE A 116 -12.73 24.46 -19.44
N VAL A 117 -13.35 25.44 -20.10
CA VAL A 117 -14.79 25.42 -20.45
C VAL A 117 -15.10 24.32 -21.46
N PHE A 118 -14.21 24.07 -22.42
CA PHE A 118 -14.31 22.93 -23.35
C PHE A 118 -14.28 21.59 -22.62
N ILE A 119 -13.34 21.41 -21.68
CA ILE A 119 -13.23 20.18 -20.86
C ILE A 119 -14.49 19.95 -20.03
N GLU A 120 -14.95 20.94 -19.26
CA GLU A 120 -16.12 20.79 -18.37
C GLU A 120 -17.47 20.83 -19.13
N GLY A 121 -17.47 21.36 -20.36
CA GLY A 121 -18.65 21.54 -21.21
C GLY A 121 -18.80 20.46 -22.28
N SER A 122 -18.37 20.77 -23.51
CA SER A 122 -18.56 19.92 -24.70
C SER A 122 -17.90 18.55 -24.55
N LEU A 123 -16.62 18.51 -24.14
CA LEU A 123 -15.85 17.27 -24.06
C LEU A 123 -16.37 16.34 -22.96
N THR A 124 -16.84 16.90 -21.84
CA THR A 124 -17.51 16.12 -20.78
C THR A 124 -18.82 15.49 -21.27
N LYS A 125 -19.58 16.20 -22.11
CA LYS A 125 -20.83 15.67 -22.69
C LYS A 125 -20.57 14.59 -23.75
N GLU A 126 -19.64 14.83 -24.67
CA GLU A 126 -19.33 13.93 -25.80
C GLU A 126 -18.84 12.55 -25.35
N TYR A 127 -17.96 12.50 -24.34
CA TYR A 127 -17.38 11.24 -23.82
C TYR A 127 -18.11 10.72 -22.57
N CYS A 128 -19.28 11.29 -22.26
CA CYS A 128 -20.07 11.00 -21.05
C CYS A 128 -19.21 10.97 -19.77
N LEU A 129 -18.31 11.95 -19.62
CA LEU A 129 -17.37 11.97 -18.50
C LEU A 129 -18.10 12.28 -17.19
N ASP A 130 -17.77 11.51 -16.18
CA ASP A 130 -18.25 11.69 -14.83
C ASP A 130 -17.55 12.92 -14.20
N ASN A 131 -18.32 13.98 -13.96
CA ASN A 131 -17.86 15.21 -13.32
C ASN A 131 -18.31 15.32 -11.84
N THR A 132 -18.78 14.22 -11.22
CA THR A 132 -19.08 14.20 -9.78
C THR A 132 -17.78 14.26 -8.97
N GLU A 133 -17.77 15.01 -7.86
CA GLU A 133 -16.71 14.84 -6.86
C GLU A 133 -16.87 13.46 -6.22
N SER A 134 -15.82 12.64 -6.26
CA SER A 134 -15.76 11.39 -5.50
C SER A 134 -16.00 11.64 -4.03
N GLU A 135 -16.69 10.70 -3.38
CA GLU A 135 -16.95 10.76 -1.95
C GLU A 135 -15.68 10.80 -1.10
N LYS A 136 -15.84 11.38 0.09
CA LYS A 136 -14.76 11.69 1.03
C LYS A 136 -15.08 11.10 2.41
N PRO A 137 -15.33 9.77 2.51
CA PRO A 137 -15.79 9.15 3.75
C PRO A 137 -14.77 9.33 4.88
N LEU A 138 -15.26 9.38 6.11
CA LEU A 138 -14.43 9.41 7.31
C LEU A 138 -14.10 7.97 7.73
N LEU A 139 -12.93 7.75 8.33
CA LEU A 139 -12.66 6.54 9.10
C LEU A 139 -12.53 7.02 10.54
N GLU A 140 -13.43 6.63 11.42
CA GLU A 140 -13.39 7.00 12.82
C GLU A 140 -12.35 6.13 13.59
N ALA A 141 -12.21 6.31 14.90
CA ALA A 141 -11.16 5.65 15.68
C ALA A 141 -11.41 4.14 15.82
N GLU A 142 -12.69 3.80 15.93
CA GLU A 142 -13.27 2.49 16.13
C GLU A 142 -12.99 1.62 14.90
N GLU A 143 -13.39 2.10 13.71
CA GLU A 143 -13.07 1.49 12.40
C GLU A 143 -11.56 1.38 12.14
N PHE A 144 -10.75 2.31 12.68
CA PHE A 144 -9.30 2.22 12.57
C PHE A 144 -8.70 1.09 13.42
N MET A 145 -9.31 0.75 14.56
CA MET A 145 -8.93 -0.44 15.33
C MET A 145 -9.19 -1.71 14.52
N GLU A 146 -10.36 -1.84 13.91
CA GLU A 146 -10.69 -2.96 13.02
C GLU A 146 -9.69 -3.12 11.86
N VAL A 147 -9.32 -2.00 11.21
CA VAL A 147 -8.34 -1.99 10.12
C VAL A 147 -6.99 -2.56 10.55
N ILE A 148 -6.52 -2.23 11.76
CA ILE A 148 -5.26 -2.73 12.32
C ILE A 148 -5.38 -4.19 12.78
N GLN A 149 -6.50 -4.57 13.41
CA GLN A 149 -6.77 -5.94 13.83
C GLN A 149 -6.81 -6.90 12.64
N TYR A 150 -7.55 -6.55 11.59
CA TYR A 150 -7.63 -7.31 10.36
C TYR A 150 -6.27 -7.43 9.65
N HIS A 151 -5.51 -6.32 9.55
CA HIS A 151 -4.17 -6.29 8.96
C HIS A 151 -3.20 -7.32 9.56
N TRP A 152 -3.37 -7.63 10.85
CA TRP A 152 -2.62 -8.68 11.53
C TRP A 152 -3.29 -10.06 11.40
N ALA A 153 -4.54 -10.20 11.83
CA ALA A 153 -5.22 -11.47 12.01
C ALA A 153 -5.76 -12.09 10.71
N ALA A 154 -6.55 -11.35 9.94
CA ALA A 154 -7.33 -11.89 8.83
C ALA A 154 -6.78 -11.52 7.44
N ASP A 155 -5.81 -10.60 7.34
CA ASP A 155 -5.39 -10.06 6.05
C ASP A 155 -4.79 -11.11 5.11
N ILE A 156 -5.51 -11.28 4.00
CA ILE A 156 -5.23 -12.17 2.87
C ILE A 156 -4.19 -11.61 1.90
N ASN A 157 -3.70 -10.37 2.09
CA ASN A 157 -2.72 -9.77 1.21
C ASN A 157 -1.31 -10.35 1.42
N ILE A 158 -0.71 -10.78 0.30
CA ILE A 158 0.62 -11.41 0.28
C ILE A 158 1.69 -10.34 0.06
N PHE A 159 2.49 -10.08 1.10
CA PHE A 159 3.63 -9.19 1.03
C PHE A 159 4.87 -9.89 0.41
N PRO A 160 5.86 -9.12 -0.10
CA PRO A 160 7.12 -9.67 -0.59
C PRO A 160 8.01 -10.29 0.51
N ASN A 161 7.98 -9.70 1.70
CA ASN A 161 8.49 -10.22 2.97
C ASN A 161 7.66 -9.61 4.11
N GLU A 162 7.63 -10.23 5.28
CA GLU A 162 6.69 -9.82 6.34
C GLU A 162 7.09 -8.51 7.04
N ARG A 163 8.35 -8.06 6.90
CA ARG A 163 8.71 -6.67 7.21
C ARG A 163 7.82 -5.65 6.49
N GLN A 164 7.37 -5.91 5.26
CA GLN A 164 6.45 -4.97 4.61
C GLN A 164 5.10 -4.89 5.35
N ARG A 165 4.60 -5.97 5.96
CA ARG A 165 3.41 -5.96 6.84
C ARG A 165 3.66 -5.10 8.08
N VAL A 166 4.81 -5.28 8.75
CA VAL A 166 5.24 -4.46 9.90
C VAL A 166 5.33 -2.98 9.55
N GLN A 167 5.94 -2.65 8.40
CA GLN A 167 6.04 -1.27 7.92
C GLN A 167 4.66 -0.67 7.60
N VAL A 168 3.72 -1.42 7.02
CA VAL A 168 2.37 -0.91 6.73
C VAL A 168 1.62 -0.55 8.02
N ALA A 169 1.67 -1.38 9.07
CA ALA A 169 1.09 -1.03 10.37
C ALA A 169 1.70 0.26 10.94
N ALA A 170 3.04 0.37 10.94
CA ALA A 170 3.73 1.57 11.40
C ALA A 170 3.34 2.85 10.61
N ILE A 171 3.18 2.74 9.30
CA ILE A 171 2.76 3.87 8.44
C ILE A 171 1.30 4.23 8.68
N LEU A 172 0.42 3.26 8.95
CA LEU A 172 -0.99 3.48 9.28
C LEU A 172 -1.14 4.23 10.61
N LEU A 173 -0.44 3.79 11.65
CA LEU A 173 -0.42 4.48 12.95
C LEU A 173 0.12 5.92 12.82
N LEU A 174 1.23 6.13 12.10
CA LEU A 174 1.73 7.48 11.81
C LEU A 174 0.73 8.34 11.00
N ALA A 175 -0.01 7.73 10.06
CA ALA A 175 -1.00 8.43 9.27
C ALA A 175 -2.23 8.85 10.09
N ALA A 176 -2.70 7.97 10.99
CA ALA A 176 -3.76 8.27 11.95
C ALA A 176 -3.33 9.42 12.88
N TYR A 177 -2.23 9.24 13.63
CA TYR A 177 -1.87 10.16 14.71
C TYR A 177 -1.21 11.48 14.26
N THR A 178 -0.85 11.64 12.99
CA THR A 178 -0.31 12.91 12.46
C THR A 178 -1.15 13.53 11.33
N GLY A 179 -2.12 12.80 10.77
CA GLY A 179 -2.88 13.24 9.60
C GLY A 179 -1.98 13.56 8.38
N SER A 180 -0.78 12.99 8.30
CA SER A 180 0.22 13.39 7.31
C SER A 180 -0.04 12.84 5.92
N ARG A 181 0.45 13.55 4.91
CA ARG A 181 0.36 13.11 3.51
C ARG A 181 1.35 11.95 3.28
N PRO A 182 1.00 10.90 2.51
CA PRO A 182 1.85 9.71 2.33
C PRO A 182 3.32 10.00 2.00
N GLY A 183 3.58 10.93 1.07
CA GLY A 183 4.95 11.30 0.68
C GLY A 183 5.80 11.93 1.80
N ALA A 184 5.19 12.47 2.85
CA ALA A 184 5.92 12.96 4.03
C ALA A 184 6.25 11.83 5.04
N LEU A 185 5.48 10.74 5.03
CA LEU A 185 5.67 9.58 5.91
C LEU A 185 6.66 8.56 5.32
N LEU A 186 6.48 8.22 4.04
CA LEU A 186 7.28 7.20 3.35
C LEU A 186 8.76 7.58 3.15
N ASN A 187 9.12 8.85 3.35
CA ASN A 187 10.48 9.37 3.21
C ASN A 187 11.14 9.73 4.55
N ILE A 188 10.54 9.37 5.69
CA ILE A 188 11.14 9.53 7.03
C ILE A 188 12.44 8.71 7.10
N THR A 189 13.54 9.34 7.51
CA THR A 189 14.83 8.69 7.79
C THR A 189 15.13 8.73 9.30
N TYR A 190 16.14 7.99 9.79
CA TYR A 190 16.46 8.01 11.22
C TYR A 190 16.82 9.40 11.76
N ARG A 191 17.36 10.30 10.93
CA ARG A 191 17.56 11.74 11.23
C ARG A 191 16.27 12.49 11.57
N ASP A 192 15.13 12.08 11.00
CA ASP A 192 13.81 12.66 11.31
C ASP A 192 13.25 12.13 12.65
N LEU A 193 13.86 11.09 13.25
CA LEU A 193 13.46 10.48 14.52
C LEU A 193 14.38 10.91 15.67
N ARG A 194 13.80 11.26 16.81
CA ARG A 194 14.52 11.34 18.10
C ARG A 194 13.81 10.45 19.12
N LEU A 195 14.38 9.27 19.37
CA LEU A 195 13.99 8.39 20.47
C LEU A 195 14.68 8.86 21.75
N TYR A 196 13.96 8.96 22.86
CA TYR A 196 14.54 9.38 24.14
C TYR A 196 13.75 8.84 25.33
N VAL A 197 14.44 8.68 26.47
CA VAL A 197 13.78 8.47 27.76
C VAL A 197 13.56 9.83 28.41
N GLU A 198 12.37 10.05 28.95
CA GLU A 198 12.00 11.24 29.72
C GLU A 198 11.75 10.86 31.18
N LYS A 199 12.17 11.71 32.13
CA LYS A 199 11.79 11.58 33.55
C LYS A 199 10.57 12.48 33.81
N HIS A 200 9.41 11.86 33.97
CA HIS A 200 8.16 12.59 34.16
C HIS A 200 8.19 13.41 35.48
N ARG A 201 7.94 14.72 35.38
CA ARG A 201 8.28 15.68 36.45
C ARG A 201 7.56 15.45 37.78
N LYS A 202 6.29 15.01 37.75
CA LYS A 202 5.49 14.80 38.99
C LYS A 202 5.71 13.42 39.60
N THR A 203 5.58 12.37 38.79
CA THR A 203 5.61 10.96 39.24
C THR A 203 7.02 10.38 39.38
N GLY A 204 8.04 11.05 38.83
CA GLY A 204 9.42 10.55 38.79
C GLY A 204 9.66 9.34 37.88
N LYS A 205 8.61 8.78 37.25
CA LYS A 205 8.69 7.65 36.31
C LYS A 205 9.61 7.99 35.13
N HIS A 206 10.25 6.95 34.58
CA HIS A 206 11.02 7.04 33.34
C HIS A 206 10.22 6.41 32.21
N GLU A 207 9.99 7.16 31.13
CA GLU A 207 9.10 6.78 30.03
C GLU A 207 9.82 6.94 28.69
N LEU A 208 9.63 5.99 27.77
CA LEU A 208 10.13 6.09 26.42
C LEU A 208 9.23 7.04 25.60
N LYS A 209 9.84 7.97 24.86
CA LYS A 209 9.17 8.95 24.00
C LYS A 209 9.81 8.90 22.61
N LEU A 210 8.99 9.06 21.57
CA LEU A 210 9.45 9.20 20.19
C LEU A 210 9.01 10.54 19.63
N ALA A 211 9.97 11.38 19.26
CA ALA A 211 9.71 12.60 18.51
C ALA A 211 9.97 12.37 17.01
N VAL A 212 8.97 12.61 16.16
CA VAL A 212 9.02 12.43 14.69
C VAL A 212 8.89 13.78 14.01
N THR A 213 9.94 14.21 13.30
CA THR A 213 10.05 15.55 12.70
C THR A 213 9.91 15.50 11.19
N LEU A 214 8.80 15.98 10.65
CA LEU A 214 8.52 15.89 9.22
C LEU A 214 9.21 17.03 8.45
N THR A 215 10.45 16.79 8.03
CA THR A 215 11.30 17.72 7.25
C THR A 215 10.97 17.74 5.75
N LYS A 216 10.51 16.61 5.21
CA LYS A 216 10.27 16.35 3.78
C LYS A 216 8.82 16.62 3.35
N THR A 217 8.19 17.66 3.93
CA THR A 217 6.80 18.04 3.62
C THR A 217 6.71 18.90 2.34
N LYS A 218 5.58 18.79 1.64
CA LYS A 218 5.20 19.65 0.49
C LYS A 218 4.66 21.01 0.96
N SER A 219 5.45 21.74 1.76
CA SER A 219 5.07 23.05 2.26
C SER A 219 5.21 24.11 1.15
N GLY A 220 4.11 24.77 0.77
CA GLY A 220 4.14 25.94 -0.13
C GLY A 220 4.70 27.23 0.51
N GLN A 221 5.31 27.13 1.70
CA GLN A 221 5.86 28.25 2.46
C GLN A 221 7.30 28.55 2.03
N LYS A 222 7.65 29.84 1.87
CA LYS A 222 8.99 30.29 1.47
C LYS A 222 10.11 29.95 2.46
N ARG A 223 9.77 29.61 3.70
CA ARG A 223 10.67 29.05 4.72
C ARG A 223 10.01 27.78 5.23
N LYS A 224 10.69 26.64 5.11
CA LYS A 224 10.21 25.39 5.71
C LYS A 224 10.21 25.56 7.23
N ARG A 225 9.11 25.18 7.88
CA ARG A 225 9.02 24.97 9.33
C ARG A 225 8.62 23.52 9.55
N PRO A 226 9.59 22.59 9.75
CA PRO A 226 9.28 21.22 10.10
C PRO A 226 8.40 21.16 11.35
N LYS A 227 7.55 20.14 11.42
CA LYS A 227 6.71 19.88 12.61
C LYS A 227 7.17 18.59 13.26
N THR A 228 7.29 18.64 14.59
CA THR A 228 7.67 17.50 15.42
C THR A 228 6.43 17.03 16.18
N TYR A 229 6.02 15.80 15.93
CA TYR A 229 5.02 15.09 16.74
C TYR A 229 5.75 14.33 17.84
N ILE A 230 5.21 14.32 19.06
CA ILE A 230 5.80 13.61 20.20
C ILE A 230 4.81 12.54 20.65
N PHE A 231 5.24 11.29 20.60
CA PHE A 231 4.47 10.13 21.04
C PHE A 231 4.93 9.67 22.43
N HIS A 232 3.97 9.23 23.23
CA HIS A 232 4.19 8.40 24.41
C HIS A 232 4.02 6.91 24.05
N LEU A 233 4.28 6.02 25.01
CA LEU A 233 3.82 4.64 24.93
C LEU A 233 2.30 4.62 25.10
N ASP A 234 1.63 3.83 24.26
CA ASP A 234 0.20 3.50 24.34
C ASP A 234 0.08 2.20 25.14
N GLU A 235 -0.99 1.97 25.89
CA GLU A 235 -1.14 0.77 26.72
C GLU A 235 -1.20 -0.52 25.87
N ASN A 236 -1.66 -0.42 24.61
CA ASN A 236 -1.63 -1.54 23.67
C ASN A 236 -0.46 -1.41 22.67
N PRO A 237 0.52 -2.34 22.65
CA PRO A 237 1.64 -2.31 21.71
C PRO A 237 1.23 -2.41 20.23
N VAL A 238 0.04 -2.95 19.93
CA VAL A 238 -0.56 -3.02 18.58
C VAL A 238 -0.87 -1.62 18.03
N PHE A 239 -1.26 -0.68 18.90
CA PHE A 239 -1.51 0.72 18.55
C PHE A 239 -0.31 1.63 18.86
N CYS A 240 0.59 1.20 19.74
CA CYS A 240 1.80 1.94 20.07
C CYS A 240 2.78 2.05 18.88
N ILE A 241 2.80 3.22 18.25
CA ILE A 241 3.78 3.55 17.19
C ILE A 241 5.24 3.45 17.66
N ILE A 242 5.55 3.72 18.93
CA ILE A 242 6.92 3.58 19.44
C ILE A 242 7.37 2.12 19.30
N THR A 243 6.55 1.15 19.72
CA THR A 243 6.83 -0.29 19.65
C THR A 243 7.13 -0.75 18.22
N HIS A 244 6.37 -0.26 17.25
CA HIS A 244 6.59 -0.52 15.83
C HIS A 244 7.93 0.07 15.34
N MET A 245 8.20 1.35 15.66
CA MET A 245 9.39 2.05 15.18
C MET A 245 10.69 1.54 15.80
N ILE A 246 10.68 1.14 17.09
CA ILE A 246 11.87 0.52 17.72
C ILE A 246 12.11 -0.90 17.18
N SER A 247 11.05 -1.65 16.86
CA SER A 247 11.20 -3.00 16.29
C SER A 247 11.83 -2.95 14.89
N ILE A 248 11.43 -1.99 14.05
CA ILE A 248 12.09 -1.72 12.78
C ILE A 248 13.55 -1.26 13.00
N ALA A 249 13.82 -0.45 14.02
CA ALA A 249 15.18 -0.01 14.36
C ALA A 249 16.10 -1.14 14.88
N PHE A 250 15.56 -2.16 15.55
CA PHE A 250 16.31 -3.36 15.92
C PHE A 250 16.58 -4.26 14.72
N ASP A 251 15.62 -4.44 13.81
CA ASP A 251 15.84 -5.15 12.54
C ASP A 251 16.83 -4.43 11.61
N ASP A 252 16.94 -3.11 11.73
CA ASP A 252 17.92 -2.25 11.04
C ASP A 252 19.27 -2.11 11.79
N GLU A 253 19.42 -2.72 12.96
CA GLU A 253 20.57 -2.55 13.86
C GLU A 253 20.94 -1.07 14.10
N ALA A 254 19.96 -0.17 14.12
CA ALA A 254 20.17 1.26 13.93
C ALA A 254 20.76 2.01 15.14
N TYR A 255 20.93 1.34 16.28
CA TYR A 255 21.35 1.93 17.55
C TYR A 255 22.87 2.08 17.68
N ASN A 256 23.34 3.25 18.13
CA ASN A 256 24.76 3.55 18.37
C ASN A 256 25.24 3.18 19.79
N VAL A 257 24.56 2.25 20.45
CA VAL A 257 24.89 1.76 21.79
C VAL A 257 25.12 0.26 21.65
N PRO A 258 26.38 -0.24 21.64
CA PRO A 258 26.68 -1.65 21.38
C PRO A 258 25.99 -2.63 22.33
N GLU A 259 25.75 -2.21 23.58
CA GLU A 259 25.11 -3.00 24.62
C GLU A 259 23.57 -3.04 24.47
N LEU A 260 22.98 -2.21 23.60
CA LEU A 260 21.53 -2.12 23.40
C LEU A 260 21.03 -3.21 22.44
N VAL A 261 21.21 -4.47 22.85
CA VAL A 261 20.97 -5.66 22.01
C VAL A 261 19.53 -6.20 22.06
N SER A 262 18.65 -5.66 22.91
CA SER A 262 17.27 -6.16 23.06
C SER A 262 16.24 -5.11 23.48
N PRO A 263 14.94 -5.32 23.18
CA PRO A 263 13.85 -4.47 23.67
C PRO A 263 13.81 -4.38 25.21
N GLN A 264 14.09 -5.47 25.95
CA GLN A 264 14.18 -5.47 27.41
C GLN A 264 15.08 -4.32 27.91
N LEU A 265 16.28 -4.22 27.33
CA LEU A 265 17.25 -3.20 27.73
C LEU A 265 16.75 -1.80 27.39
N LEU A 266 16.17 -1.60 26.21
CA LEU A 266 15.59 -0.32 25.79
C LEU A 266 14.46 0.17 26.71
N PHE A 267 13.52 -0.70 27.06
CA PHE A 267 12.42 -0.37 27.97
C PHE A 267 12.86 -0.23 29.43
N SER A 268 14.03 -0.76 29.81
CA SER A 268 14.61 -0.58 31.15
C SER A 268 15.39 0.73 31.36
N LEU A 269 15.68 1.46 30.28
CA LEU A 269 16.52 2.66 30.32
C LEU A 269 15.93 3.76 31.22
N LYS A 270 16.81 4.46 31.94
CA LYS A 270 16.49 5.59 32.81
C LYS A 270 17.30 6.82 32.41
N ALA A 271 16.65 7.98 32.36
CA ALA A 271 17.32 9.25 32.10
C ALA A 271 18.19 9.62 33.32
N LYS A 272 19.51 9.45 33.21
CA LYS A 272 20.47 9.68 34.30
C LYS A 272 21.06 11.09 34.30
N LYS A 273 21.26 11.69 33.12
CA LYS A 273 21.99 12.97 32.94
C LYS A 273 21.09 14.22 32.86
N GLY A 274 19.80 14.12 33.18
CA GLY A 274 18.86 15.24 33.12
C GLY A 274 17.39 14.81 33.05
N PRO A 275 16.45 15.73 32.74
CA PRO A 275 15.03 15.41 32.60
C PRO A 275 14.71 14.56 31.37
N SER A 276 15.62 14.48 30.39
CA SER A 276 15.55 13.50 29.30
C SER A 276 16.95 13.03 28.87
N GLN A 277 16.99 11.88 28.19
CA GLN A 277 18.21 11.28 27.66
C GLN A 277 17.91 10.62 26.31
N THR A 278 18.50 11.15 25.24
CA THR A 278 18.37 10.62 23.86
C THR A 278 19.00 9.24 23.74
N VAL A 279 18.35 8.35 22.99
CA VAL A 279 18.94 7.09 22.51
C VAL A 279 19.53 7.36 21.11
N PRO A 280 20.86 7.28 20.91
CA PRO A 280 21.49 7.70 19.67
C PRO A 280 21.37 6.65 18.56
N TRP A 281 21.12 7.10 17.33
CA TRP A 281 21.24 6.31 16.10
C TRP A 281 22.69 6.28 15.60
N LYS A 282 23.08 5.23 14.89
CA LYS A 282 24.37 5.13 14.19
C LYS A 282 24.50 6.26 13.15
N PRO A 283 25.64 6.96 13.02
CA PRO A 283 25.82 8.05 12.06
C PRO A 283 25.45 7.69 10.61
N GLU A 284 25.86 6.50 10.16
CA GLU A 284 25.60 5.95 8.83
C GLU A 284 24.13 5.61 8.57
N MET A 285 23.31 5.46 9.63
CA MET A 285 21.88 5.17 9.52
C MET A 285 21.01 6.42 9.40
N LEU A 286 21.54 7.62 9.71
CA LEU A 286 20.75 8.85 9.81
C LEU A 286 19.95 9.19 8.54
N ASP A 287 20.53 8.97 7.36
CA ASP A 287 19.87 9.26 6.07
C ASP A 287 19.25 8.03 5.39
N ILE A 288 19.32 6.86 6.04
CA ILE A 288 18.60 5.65 5.61
C ILE A 288 17.09 5.82 5.92
N PRO A 289 16.18 5.60 4.94
CA PRO A 289 14.75 5.63 5.19
C PRO A 289 14.32 4.50 6.13
N VAL A 290 13.36 4.76 7.01
CA VAL A 290 12.86 3.73 7.96
C VAL A 290 11.98 2.70 7.22
N PHE A 291 11.15 3.19 6.30
CA PHE A 291 10.23 2.37 5.51
C PHE A 291 10.86 2.06 4.16
N ARG A 292 11.51 0.90 4.04
CA ARG A 292 12.30 0.51 2.87
C ARG A 292 11.56 -0.51 2.01
N ARG A 293 11.65 -0.38 0.69
CA ARG A 293 10.99 -1.32 -0.24
C ARG A 293 11.66 -2.70 -0.17
N ALA A 294 10.89 -3.76 -0.34
CA ALA A 294 11.47 -5.07 -0.67
C ALA A 294 12.05 -5.06 -2.11
N ILE A 295 13.21 -5.70 -2.29
CA ILE A 295 13.89 -5.90 -3.58
C ILE A 295 14.11 -7.40 -3.83
N LYS A 296 14.33 -7.79 -5.09
CA LYS A 296 14.71 -9.16 -5.44
C LYS A 296 16.23 -9.23 -5.63
N THR A 297 16.85 -10.22 -5.00
CA THR A 297 18.26 -10.58 -5.19
C THR A 297 18.37 -12.04 -5.65
N LYS A 298 19.59 -12.54 -5.86
CA LYS A 298 19.81 -13.94 -6.27
C LYS A 298 19.31 -14.92 -5.20
N ASP A 299 19.44 -14.51 -3.94
CA ASP A 299 19.21 -15.30 -2.74
C ASP A 299 17.77 -15.19 -2.21
N GLY A 300 16.95 -14.27 -2.76
CA GLY A 300 15.51 -14.20 -2.48
C GLY A 300 14.91 -12.80 -2.57
N VAL A 301 14.25 -12.39 -1.48
CA VAL A 301 13.57 -11.09 -1.35
C VAL A 301 13.98 -10.42 -0.04
N GLU A 302 14.97 -9.54 -0.15
CA GLU A 302 15.50 -8.74 0.95
C GLU A 302 14.87 -7.34 1.00
N THR A 303 15.19 -6.58 2.04
CA THR A 303 14.81 -5.18 2.18
C THR A 303 15.92 -4.31 1.57
N SER A 304 15.57 -3.33 0.73
CA SER A 304 16.55 -2.43 0.10
C SER A 304 17.38 -1.71 1.17
N LYS A 305 18.68 -1.56 0.93
CA LYS A 305 19.58 -0.88 1.89
C LYS A 305 19.23 0.61 2.08
N ASP A 306 18.69 1.23 1.04
CA ASP A 306 18.58 2.68 0.88
C ASP A 306 17.22 3.14 0.32
N ALA A 307 16.62 2.39 -0.60
CA ALA A 307 15.45 2.85 -1.34
C ALA A 307 14.14 2.81 -0.53
N PRO A 308 13.42 3.94 -0.41
CA PRO A 308 12.17 4.01 0.36
C PRO A 308 11.03 3.23 -0.30
N LEU A 309 10.02 2.90 0.51
CA LEU A 309 8.77 2.30 0.06
C LEU A 309 7.99 3.27 -0.82
N THR A 310 7.64 2.86 -2.04
CA THR A 310 6.97 3.75 -3.00
C THR A 310 5.50 3.99 -2.63
N TYR A 311 5.01 5.20 -2.86
CA TYR A 311 3.58 5.53 -2.63
C TYR A 311 2.64 4.61 -3.39
N ARG A 312 2.96 4.28 -4.65
CA ARG A 312 2.16 3.39 -5.49
C ARG A 312 2.00 1.98 -4.88
N GLN A 313 3.04 1.48 -4.22
CA GLN A 313 3.05 0.17 -3.58
C GLN A 313 2.27 0.18 -2.26
N TYR A 314 2.55 1.16 -1.38
CA TYR A 314 1.81 1.35 -0.12
C TYR A 314 0.31 1.58 -0.36
N HIS A 315 -0.05 2.49 -1.27
CA HIS A 315 -1.44 2.72 -1.65
C HIS A 315 -2.09 1.47 -2.28
N GLY A 316 -1.33 0.69 -3.05
CA GLY A 316 -1.80 -0.58 -3.61
C GLY A 316 -2.23 -1.56 -2.52
N TRP A 317 -1.42 -1.73 -1.48
CA TRP A 317 -1.79 -2.56 -0.32
C TRP A 317 -2.97 -1.99 0.46
N LEU A 318 -3.02 -0.67 0.68
CA LEU A 318 -4.11 -0.05 1.46
C LEU A 318 -5.49 -0.14 0.79
N VAL A 319 -5.53 -0.04 -0.55
CA VAL A 319 -6.74 -0.32 -1.35
C VAL A 319 -7.19 -1.77 -1.18
N LEU A 320 -6.25 -2.71 -1.26
CA LEU A 320 -6.56 -4.14 -1.13
C LEU A 320 -6.97 -4.54 0.30
N LEU A 321 -6.43 -3.88 1.33
CA LEU A 321 -6.84 -4.06 2.72
C LEU A 321 -8.30 -3.63 2.91
N GLY A 322 -8.69 -2.46 2.38
CA GLY A 322 -10.09 -2.00 2.44
C GLY A 322 -11.07 -2.90 1.69
N VAL A 323 -10.67 -3.45 0.53
CA VAL A 323 -11.47 -4.44 -0.21
C VAL A 323 -11.58 -5.77 0.54
N ALA A 324 -10.52 -6.20 1.24
CA ALA A 324 -10.52 -7.41 2.04
C ALA A 324 -11.38 -7.27 3.32
N LEU A 325 -11.46 -6.06 3.88
CA LEU A 325 -12.37 -5.68 4.98
C LEU A 325 -13.84 -5.57 4.56
N GLY A 326 -14.16 -5.58 3.27
CA GLY A 326 -15.55 -5.44 2.81
C GLY A 326 -16.05 -4.00 2.66
N PHE A 327 -15.18 -2.98 2.73
CA PHE A 327 -15.60 -1.60 2.48
C PHE A 327 -15.99 -1.37 1.01
N ILE A 328 -17.18 -0.81 0.77
CA ILE A 328 -17.60 -0.30 -0.55
C ILE A 328 -16.67 0.83 -1.00
N TYR A 329 -16.37 1.77 -0.11
CA TYR A 329 -15.49 2.89 -0.41
C TYR A 329 -14.00 2.53 -0.27
N THR A 330 -13.18 3.12 -1.13
CA THR A 330 -11.74 2.85 -1.16
C THR A 330 -11.02 3.41 0.08
N LEU A 331 -10.52 2.52 0.94
CA LEU A 331 -9.63 2.86 2.05
C LEU A 331 -8.35 3.52 1.51
N THR A 332 -8.04 4.72 2.03
CA THR A 332 -6.83 5.47 1.67
C THR A 332 -6.27 6.21 2.88
N THR A 333 -5.00 6.61 2.81
CA THR A 333 -4.37 7.47 3.83
C THR A 333 -5.04 8.85 3.94
N TYR A 334 -5.84 9.24 2.94
CA TYR A 334 -6.66 10.44 3.01
C TYR A 334 -7.91 10.27 3.90
N CYS A 335 -8.39 9.04 4.14
CA CYS A 335 -9.42 8.77 5.15
C CYS A 335 -8.87 9.08 6.55
N LEU A 336 -7.72 8.51 6.92
CA LEU A 336 -7.01 8.79 8.19
C LEU A 336 -6.70 10.29 8.39
N ARG A 337 -6.30 10.97 7.31
CA ARG A 337 -6.05 12.42 7.33
C ARG A 337 -7.33 13.26 7.43
N ARG A 338 -8.49 12.74 7.01
CA ARG A 338 -9.80 13.35 7.30
C ARG A 338 -10.22 13.06 8.74
N ALA A 339 -10.03 11.85 9.24
CA ALA A 339 -10.32 11.43 10.61
C ALA A 339 -9.74 12.40 11.63
N LEU A 340 -8.40 12.47 11.71
CA LEU A 340 -7.71 13.39 12.62
C LEU A 340 -8.06 14.85 12.33
N GLY A 341 -8.32 15.19 11.06
CA GLY A 341 -8.71 16.53 10.65
C GLY A 341 -10.06 16.97 11.22
N ASN A 342 -11.04 16.08 11.34
CA ASN A 342 -12.34 16.36 11.94
C ASN A 342 -12.30 16.16 13.46
N ALA A 343 -11.60 15.15 13.99
CA ALA A 343 -11.40 15.03 15.44
C ALA A 343 -10.76 16.29 16.08
N ILE A 344 -9.74 16.88 15.44
CA ILE A 344 -9.12 18.15 15.89
C ILE A 344 -9.99 19.38 15.53
N ASN A 345 -11.01 19.23 14.69
CA ASN A 345 -12.02 20.27 14.44
C ASN A 345 -13.12 20.30 15.51
N ASP A 346 -13.49 19.12 16.00
CA ASP A 346 -14.67 18.90 16.84
C ASP A 346 -14.31 18.90 18.35
N ASP A 347 -13.03 18.70 18.70
CA ASP A 347 -12.52 18.86 20.08
C ASP A 347 -12.68 20.30 20.60
N PRO A 348 -13.44 20.54 21.69
CA PRO A 348 -13.67 21.87 22.26
C PRO A 348 -12.41 22.49 22.88
N ASN A 349 -11.34 21.71 23.12
CA ASN A 349 -10.05 22.20 23.60
C ASN A 349 -9.11 22.62 22.44
N SER A 350 -9.48 22.31 21.21
CA SER A 350 -8.74 22.61 19.98
C SER A 350 -9.22 23.92 19.33
N ASN A 351 -8.64 24.25 18.17
CA ASN A 351 -9.13 25.31 17.30
C ASN A 351 -8.59 25.13 15.87
N ALA A 352 -9.14 25.92 14.94
CA ALA A 352 -8.73 25.90 13.54
C ALA A 352 -7.23 26.17 13.29
N ALA A 353 -6.52 26.88 14.18
CA ALA A 353 -5.08 27.10 14.04
C ALA A 353 -4.26 25.84 14.38
N VAL A 354 -4.64 25.11 15.43
CA VAL A 354 -4.06 23.79 15.76
C VAL A 354 -4.33 22.79 14.62
N ARG A 355 -5.59 22.69 14.19
CA ARG A 355 -6.01 21.83 13.07
C ARG A 355 -5.24 22.14 11.77
N ASN A 356 -5.09 23.42 11.42
CA ASN A 356 -4.35 23.84 10.23
C ASN A 356 -2.84 23.64 10.36
N LEU A 357 -2.28 23.77 11.58
CA LEU A 357 -0.88 23.47 11.86
C LEU A 357 -0.60 21.99 11.62
N VAL A 358 -1.34 21.09 12.27
CA VAL A 358 -1.22 19.61 12.10
C VAL A 358 -1.37 19.24 10.64
N LEU A 359 -2.49 19.60 10.01
CA LEU A 359 -2.79 19.23 8.62
C LEU A 359 -1.89 19.90 7.58
N ASP A 360 -0.99 20.82 7.93
CA ASP A 360 -0.13 21.52 6.97
C ASP A 360 -0.95 22.32 5.95
N HIS A 361 -1.88 23.12 6.46
CA HIS A 361 -2.71 24.06 5.70
C HIS A 361 -2.19 25.50 5.87
N GLY A 362 -2.53 26.36 4.89
CA GLY A 362 -2.20 27.78 4.96
C GLY A 362 -3.12 28.56 5.91
N THR A 363 -2.96 29.88 5.94
CA THR A 363 -3.87 30.76 6.69
C THR A 363 -5.29 30.65 6.15
N GLY A 364 -6.25 30.39 7.05
CA GLY A 364 -7.67 30.21 6.74
C GLY A 364 -8.08 28.76 6.48
N SER A 365 -9.35 28.45 6.74
CA SER A 365 -9.89 27.09 6.77
C SER A 365 -10.26 26.52 5.39
N LYS A 366 -10.23 27.32 4.31
CA LYS A 366 -10.66 26.97 2.93
C LYS A 366 -10.11 25.65 2.35
N ILE A 367 -8.90 25.24 2.74
CA ILE A 367 -8.34 23.96 2.29
C ILE A 367 -9.03 22.78 3.00
N PHE A 368 -9.34 22.94 4.30
CA PHE A 368 -10.08 21.97 5.09
C PHE A 368 -11.55 21.88 4.62
N GLU A 369 -12.23 23.02 4.57
CA GLU A 369 -13.64 23.18 4.14
C GLU A 369 -13.95 22.53 2.77
N ARG A 370 -13.03 22.58 1.81
CA ARG A 370 -13.26 22.01 0.46
C ARG A 370 -12.88 20.52 0.32
N ASN A 371 -11.95 20.02 1.12
CA ASN A 371 -11.26 18.75 0.83
C ASN A 371 -11.23 17.74 1.98
N TYR A 372 -11.55 18.16 3.21
CA TYR A 372 -11.35 17.34 4.42
C TYR A 372 -12.53 17.31 5.39
N ILE A 373 -13.39 18.33 5.40
CA ILE A 373 -14.72 18.21 6.01
C ILE A 373 -15.53 17.15 5.25
N SER A 374 -16.40 16.41 5.94
CA SER A 374 -17.32 15.47 5.28
C SER A 374 -18.39 16.21 4.48
N ARG A 375 -18.97 15.54 3.48
CA ARG A 375 -20.22 15.97 2.83
C ARG A 375 -21.45 15.36 3.50
N THR A 376 -21.29 14.21 4.16
CA THR A 376 -22.28 13.67 5.10
C THR A 376 -22.25 14.54 6.35
N ILE A 377 -23.35 15.21 6.63
CA ILE A 377 -23.43 16.19 7.72
C ILE A 377 -23.54 15.44 9.05
N ARG A 378 -22.48 15.49 9.88
CA ARG A 378 -22.42 14.91 11.23
C ARG A 378 -23.25 15.70 12.27
N TYR A 379 -24.48 16.04 11.90
CA TYR A 379 -25.40 16.85 12.68
C TYR A 379 -26.83 16.71 12.13
N PHE A 380 -27.80 16.31 12.95
CA PHE A 380 -29.18 16.17 12.51
C PHE A 380 -29.87 17.54 12.48
N THR A 381 -29.82 18.17 11.30
CA THR A 381 -30.48 19.47 11.03
C THR A 381 -31.98 19.44 11.29
N GLN A 382 -32.61 18.27 11.18
CA GLN A 382 -34.01 18.04 11.55
C GLN A 382 -34.26 18.29 13.04
N ASP A 383 -33.41 17.78 13.94
CA ASP A 383 -33.59 17.97 15.38
C ASP A 383 -33.46 19.44 15.76
N GLN A 384 -32.45 20.13 15.21
CA GLN A 384 -32.26 21.56 15.41
C GLN A 384 -33.42 22.41 14.86
N PHE A 385 -34.05 21.98 13.75
CA PHE A 385 -35.25 22.64 13.21
C PHE A 385 -36.46 22.48 14.15
N TRP A 386 -36.59 21.32 14.80
CA TRP A 386 -37.66 21.04 15.79
C TRP A 386 -37.31 21.48 17.22
N GLY A 387 -36.16 22.13 17.45
CA GLY A 387 -35.71 22.55 18.79
C GLY A 387 -35.36 21.39 19.74
N ARG A 388 -35.00 20.22 19.19
CA ARG A 388 -34.63 19.00 19.93
C ARG A 388 -33.12 18.94 20.17
N SER A 389 -32.72 18.14 21.15
CA SER A 389 -31.33 17.68 21.28
C SER A 389 -30.97 16.77 20.11
N SER A 390 -29.99 17.16 19.29
CA SER A 390 -29.45 16.30 18.23
C SER A 390 -28.67 15.14 18.83
N ASP A 391 -28.93 13.93 18.34
CA ASP A 391 -28.03 12.80 18.58
C ASP A 391 -26.76 12.98 17.72
N HIS A 392 -25.66 13.35 18.38
CA HIS A 392 -24.36 13.54 17.74
C HIS A 392 -23.60 12.23 17.49
N GLU A 393 -23.98 11.14 18.16
CA GLU A 393 -23.34 9.83 18.06
C GLU A 393 -23.90 9.07 16.86
N SER A 394 -25.22 8.93 16.75
CA SER A 394 -25.86 8.40 15.53
C SER A 394 -25.49 9.22 14.29
N ALA A 395 -25.37 10.55 14.41
CA ALA A 395 -24.92 11.40 13.30
C ALA A 395 -23.43 11.23 12.94
N ARG A 396 -22.59 10.74 13.87
CA ARG A 396 -21.19 10.33 13.61
C ARG A 396 -21.16 8.96 12.92
N THR A 397 -21.88 7.97 13.45
CA THR A 397 -22.01 6.62 12.88
C THR A 397 -22.53 6.66 11.44
N ALA A 398 -23.57 7.46 11.16
CA ALA A 398 -24.12 7.68 9.82
C ALA A 398 -23.15 8.35 8.80
N SER A 399 -21.91 8.66 9.19
CA SER A 399 -20.88 9.28 8.32
C SER A 399 -19.59 8.44 8.16
N GLN A 400 -19.54 7.27 8.80
CA GLN A 400 -18.41 6.34 8.78
C GLN A 400 -18.24 5.66 7.41
N ILE A 401 -17.01 5.21 7.10
CA ILE A 401 -16.72 4.48 5.85
C ILE A 401 -17.28 3.06 5.88
N GLY A 402 -17.38 2.49 7.08
CA GLY A 402 -17.87 1.16 7.39
C GLY A 402 -19.36 1.06 7.71
N LEU A 403 -20.12 2.16 7.64
CA LEU A 403 -21.59 2.14 7.68
C LEU A 403 -22.19 1.17 6.64
N LEU A 404 -21.48 0.99 5.52
CA LEU A 404 -21.78 0.04 4.45
C LEU A 404 -20.65 -1.00 4.30
N ARG A 405 -20.05 -1.46 5.41
CA ARG A 405 -19.10 -2.58 5.42
C ARG A 405 -19.88 -3.88 5.48
N ASP A 406 -19.73 -4.69 4.44
CA ASP A 406 -20.24 -6.06 4.41
C ASP A 406 -19.04 -7.03 4.38
N PRO A 407 -18.83 -7.87 5.42
CA PRO A 407 -17.74 -8.85 5.44
C PRO A 407 -17.78 -9.85 4.29
N ASP A 408 -18.97 -10.29 3.85
CA ASP A 408 -19.15 -11.33 2.82
C ASP A 408 -19.07 -10.79 1.39
N ARG A 409 -19.10 -9.45 1.24
CA ARG A 409 -18.82 -8.72 0.00
C ARG A 409 -17.63 -9.33 -0.78
N PRO A 410 -17.83 -9.81 -2.03
CA PRO A 410 -16.87 -10.66 -2.73
C PRO A 410 -15.42 -10.14 -2.78
N ARG A 411 -14.54 -10.72 -1.95
CA ARG A 411 -13.15 -10.27 -1.76
C ARG A 411 -12.17 -10.73 -2.86
N LYS A 412 -12.52 -11.80 -3.60
CA LYS A 412 -11.68 -12.47 -4.62
C LYS A 412 -12.56 -13.18 -5.66
N LEU A 413 -12.04 -13.40 -6.86
CA LEU A 413 -12.70 -14.24 -7.86
C LEU A 413 -12.68 -15.73 -7.45
N SER A 414 -13.72 -16.46 -7.82
CA SER A 414 -13.74 -17.93 -7.78
C SER A 414 -12.76 -18.54 -8.79
N THR A 415 -12.45 -19.83 -8.64
CA THR A 415 -11.62 -20.57 -9.59
C THR A 415 -12.20 -20.52 -11.02
N GLU A 416 -13.52 -20.59 -11.15
CA GLU A 416 -14.25 -20.61 -12.43
C GLU A 416 -14.28 -19.23 -13.08
N GLN A 417 -14.57 -18.17 -12.32
CA GLN A 417 -14.44 -16.78 -12.79
C GLN A 417 -12.99 -16.47 -13.22
N GLY A 418 -12.01 -17.00 -12.49
CA GLY A 418 -10.59 -16.96 -12.88
C GLY A 418 -10.24 -17.77 -14.13
N GLN A 419 -11.05 -18.76 -14.52
CA GLN A 419 -10.93 -19.46 -15.80
C GLN A 419 -11.65 -18.72 -16.93
N GLN A 420 -12.83 -18.14 -16.67
CA GLN A 420 -13.56 -17.27 -17.61
C GLN A 420 -12.65 -16.13 -18.11
N VAL A 421 -11.91 -15.48 -17.21
CA VAL A 421 -10.92 -14.45 -17.58
C VAL A 421 -9.78 -14.99 -18.45
N ARG A 422 -9.40 -16.28 -18.34
CA ARG A 422 -8.41 -16.91 -19.23
C ARG A 422 -8.98 -17.25 -20.61
N GLN A 423 -10.30 -17.34 -20.76
CA GLN A 423 -10.97 -17.57 -22.05
C GLN A 423 -11.23 -16.27 -22.82
N ASP A 424 -11.05 -15.09 -22.21
CA ASP A 424 -11.17 -13.79 -22.86
C ASP A 424 -10.36 -13.69 -24.17
N PRO A 425 -10.91 -13.15 -25.27
CA PRO A 425 -10.22 -13.11 -26.56
C PRO A 425 -8.85 -12.41 -26.54
N GLU A 426 -8.71 -11.31 -25.80
CA GLU A 426 -7.45 -10.56 -25.66
C GLU A 426 -6.38 -11.42 -24.97
N VAL A 427 -6.78 -12.14 -23.93
CA VAL A 427 -5.92 -13.09 -23.20
C VAL A 427 -5.54 -14.28 -24.09
N ARG A 428 -6.49 -14.87 -24.83
CA ARG A 428 -6.22 -15.99 -25.75
C ARG A 428 -5.29 -15.61 -26.89
N ILE A 429 -5.43 -14.41 -27.46
CA ILE A 429 -4.53 -13.87 -28.49
C ILE A 429 -3.11 -13.75 -27.93
N LEU A 430 -2.94 -13.14 -26.73
CA LEU A 430 -1.64 -12.98 -26.09
C LEU A 430 -1.00 -14.33 -25.69
N VAL A 431 -1.79 -15.32 -25.26
CA VAL A 431 -1.31 -16.70 -25.05
C VAL A 431 -0.82 -17.32 -26.35
N GLY A 432 -1.55 -17.15 -27.46
CA GLY A 432 -1.17 -17.67 -28.78
C GLY A 432 0.10 -17.04 -29.34
N ILE A 433 0.27 -15.71 -29.20
CA ILE A 433 1.50 -15.01 -29.59
C ILE A 433 2.68 -15.51 -28.74
N ARG A 434 2.52 -15.58 -27.42
CA ARG A 434 3.53 -16.11 -26.50
C ARG A 434 3.93 -17.55 -26.85
N GLY A 435 2.96 -18.39 -27.23
CA GLY A 435 3.20 -19.78 -27.64
C GLY A 435 4.04 -19.88 -28.92
N ARG A 436 3.76 -19.06 -29.94
CA ARG A 436 4.59 -19.01 -31.15
C ARG A 436 6.01 -18.53 -30.87
N LEU A 437 6.16 -17.50 -30.04
CA LEU A 437 7.48 -17.00 -29.63
C LEU A 437 8.27 -18.04 -28.81
N CYS A 438 7.62 -18.81 -27.92
CA CYS A 438 8.25 -19.97 -27.28
C CYS A 438 8.79 -20.96 -28.31
N ALA A 439 7.93 -21.43 -29.23
CA ALA A 439 8.29 -22.43 -30.22
C ALA A 439 9.45 -21.98 -31.12
N GLN A 440 9.41 -20.73 -31.62
CA GLN A 440 10.49 -20.16 -32.44
C GLN A 440 11.81 -20.03 -31.67
N ILE A 441 11.77 -19.72 -30.38
CA ILE A 441 12.97 -19.66 -29.54
C ILE A 441 13.50 -21.08 -29.25
N GLU A 442 12.62 -22.05 -28.99
CA GLU A 442 12.99 -23.43 -28.72
C GLU A 442 13.52 -24.15 -29.98
N GLU A 443 13.03 -23.79 -31.17
CA GLU A 443 13.51 -24.25 -32.48
C GLU A 443 14.94 -23.75 -32.79
N VAL A 444 15.24 -22.47 -32.52
CA VAL A 444 16.54 -21.86 -32.88
C VAL A 444 17.59 -21.99 -31.76
N PHE A 445 17.18 -21.95 -30.50
CA PHE A 445 18.09 -21.88 -29.34
C PHE A 445 17.95 -23.08 -28.38
N GLY A 446 17.09 -24.05 -28.67
CA GLY A 446 16.82 -25.24 -27.86
C GLY A 446 16.01 -24.98 -26.58
N VAL A 447 16.32 -23.91 -25.84
CA VAL A 447 15.60 -23.49 -24.63
C VAL A 447 15.49 -21.97 -24.53
N ILE A 448 14.38 -21.49 -23.95
CA ILE A 448 14.05 -20.05 -23.79
C ILE A 448 15.18 -19.23 -23.14
N GLU A 449 16.01 -19.85 -22.29
CA GLU A 449 17.09 -19.16 -21.59
C GLU A 449 18.32 -18.86 -22.46
N MET A 450 18.52 -19.55 -23.59
CA MET A 450 19.68 -19.34 -24.46
C MET A 450 19.51 -18.16 -25.43
N ALA A 451 18.26 -17.72 -25.69
CA ALA A 451 17.98 -16.51 -26.45
C ALA A 451 18.16 -15.19 -25.65
N LYS A 452 18.73 -15.24 -24.42
CA LYS A 452 18.93 -14.05 -23.58
C LYS A 452 19.93 -13.07 -24.21
N GLY A 453 19.39 -12.04 -24.85
CA GLY A 453 20.12 -11.01 -25.59
C GLY A 453 19.46 -10.69 -26.94
N GLU A 454 18.76 -11.67 -27.50
CA GLU A 454 18.16 -11.60 -28.83
C GLU A 454 16.87 -10.76 -28.88
N PRO A 455 16.55 -10.11 -30.01
CA PRO A 455 15.30 -9.35 -30.19
C PRO A 455 14.05 -10.18 -29.87
N ILE A 456 13.99 -11.42 -30.34
CA ILE A 456 12.84 -12.33 -30.14
C ILE A 456 12.60 -12.67 -28.65
N TYR A 457 13.65 -12.69 -27.83
CA TYR A 457 13.51 -12.87 -26.38
C TYR A 457 12.94 -11.61 -25.71
N ASN A 458 13.29 -10.42 -26.19
CA ASN A 458 12.70 -9.17 -25.71
C ASN A 458 11.20 -9.09 -26.04
N ASP A 459 10.80 -9.49 -27.26
CA ASP A 459 9.39 -9.61 -27.66
C ASP A 459 8.65 -10.64 -26.80
N TYR A 460 9.25 -11.82 -26.56
CA TYR A 460 8.69 -12.81 -25.64
C TYR A 460 8.46 -12.26 -24.24
N GLN A 461 9.42 -11.51 -23.67
CA GLN A 461 9.26 -10.89 -22.35
C GLN A 461 8.20 -9.77 -22.36
N ALA A 462 8.12 -8.98 -23.44
CA ALA A 462 7.11 -7.94 -23.61
C ALA A 462 5.69 -8.53 -23.67
N VAL A 463 5.48 -9.58 -24.49
CA VAL A 463 4.21 -10.30 -24.59
C VAL A 463 3.86 -11.01 -23.28
N LYS A 464 4.84 -11.62 -22.60
CA LYS A 464 4.67 -12.24 -21.27
C LYS A 464 4.26 -11.23 -20.19
N ALA A 465 4.84 -10.04 -20.20
CA ALA A 465 4.47 -8.95 -19.31
C ALA A 465 3.08 -8.39 -19.63
N SER A 466 2.76 -8.23 -20.93
CA SER A 466 1.45 -7.79 -21.43
C SER A 466 0.35 -8.77 -21.02
N LEU A 467 0.52 -10.07 -21.28
CA LEU A 467 -0.39 -11.13 -20.86
C LEU A 467 -0.67 -11.10 -19.35
N ALA A 468 0.37 -10.96 -18.53
CA ALA A 468 0.23 -10.85 -17.07
C ALA A 468 -0.43 -9.53 -16.61
N ALA A 469 -0.38 -8.46 -17.42
CA ALA A 469 -1.06 -7.20 -17.16
C ALA A 469 -2.54 -7.25 -17.59
N THR A 470 -2.84 -7.79 -18.77
CA THR A 470 -4.22 -7.97 -19.28
C THR A 470 -5.01 -8.92 -18.40
N ILE A 471 -4.47 -10.08 -18.00
CA ILE A 471 -5.14 -10.98 -17.04
C ILE A 471 -5.51 -10.22 -15.76
N ARG A 472 -4.57 -9.49 -15.14
CA ARG A 472 -4.85 -8.69 -13.93
C ARG A 472 -5.76 -7.48 -14.17
N LYS A 473 -5.90 -7.00 -15.40
CA LYS A 473 -6.86 -5.94 -15.78
C LYS A 473 -8.28 -6.53 -15.82
N LYS A 474 -8.43 -7.69 -16.46
CA LYS A 474 -9.69 -8.42 -16.61
C LYS A 474 -10.15 -9.03 -15.27
N GLU A 475 -9.26 -9.67 -14.51
CA GLU A 475 -9.53 -10.19 -13.15
C GLU A 475 -10.12 -9.10 -12.23
N ARG A 476 -9.52 -7.89 -12.23
CA ARG A 476 -10.02 -6.76 -11.43
C ARG A 476 -11.29 -6.11 -11.98
N ALA A 477 -11.49 -6.12 -13.30
CA ALA A 477 -12.74 -5.63 -13.90
C ALA A 477 -13.92 -6.54 -13.55
N LEU A 478 -13.75 -7.86 -13.68
CA LEU A 478 -14.76 -8.85 -13.33
C LEU A 478 -15.05 -8.85 -11.83
N LEU A 479 -14.02 -8.81 -10.97
CA LEU A 479 -14.22 -8.72 -9.52
C LEU A 479 -14.97 -7.44 -9.14
N LYS A 480 -14.62 -6.31 -9.76
CA LYS A 480 -15.34 -5.06 -9.53
C LYS A 480 -16.81 -5.16 -9.99
N GLN A 481 -17.09 -5.77 -11.15
CA GLN A 481 -18.47 -5.96 -11.59
C GLN A 481 -19.26 -6.83 -10.61
N ILE A 482 -18.71 -7.98 -10.20
CA ILE A 482 -19.34 -8.87 -9.21
C ILE A 482 -19.61 -8.13 -7.89
N GLN A 483 -18.73 -7.21 -7.49
CA GLN A 483 -18.94 -6.35 -6.32
C GLN A 483 -20.06 -5.32 -6.55
N GLU A 484 -20.10 -4.64 -7.70
CA GLU A 484 -21.18 -3.69 -8.03
C GLU A 484 -22.54 -4.40 -8.15
N ASP A 485 -22.58 -5.61 -8.72
CA ASP A 485 -23.78 -6.46 -8.78
C ASP A 485 -24.19 -6.95 -7.37
N TYR A 486 -23.23 -7.28 -6.49
CA TYR A 486 -23.49 -7.68 -5.11
C TYR A 486 -24.04 -6.53 -4.26
N ASP A 487 -23.39 -5.36 -4.29
CA ASP A 487 -23.76 -4.16 -3.50
C ASP A 487 -25.20 -3.71 -3.77
N LEU A 488 -25.73 -3.99 -4.96
CA LEU A 488 -27.12 -3.69 -5.35
C LEU A 488 -28.14 -4.73 -4.88
N ASN A 489 -27.75 -6.00 -4.77
CA ASN A 489 -28.68 -7.12 -4.54
C ASN A 489 -28.67 -7.65 -3.10
N ALA A 490 -27.53 -7.64 -2.40
CA ALA A 490 -27.42 -8.17 -1.04
C ALA A 490 -28.40 -7.50 -0.04
N PRO A 491 -28.59 -6.16 -0.04
CA PRO A 491 -29.59 -5.53 0.84
C PRO A 491 -31.03 -5.96 0.52
N VAL A 492 -31.34 -6.22 -0.76
CA VAL A 492 -32.68 -6.67 -1.18
C VAL A 492 -32.94 -8.10 -0.69
N LEU A 493 -31.94 -8.98 -0.79
CA LEU A 493 -32.04 -10.36 -0.31
C LEU A 493 -32.19 -10.43 1.22
N ALA A 494 -31.38 -9.64 1.97
CA ALA A 494 -31.49 -9.58 3.43
C ALA A 494 -32.87 -9.09 3.90
N ILE A 495 -33.42 -8.05 3.26
CA ILE A 495 -34.78 -7.55 3.55
C ILE A 495 -35.85 -8.60 3.17
N GLN A 496 -35.67 -9.35 2.08
CA GLN A 496 -36.59 -10.42 1.71
C GLN A 496 -36.59 -11.56 2.72
N GLN A 497 -35.42 -12.00 3.19
CA GLN A 497 -35.29 -13.01 4.25
C GLN A 497 -35.98 -12.56 5.54
N GLN A 498 -35.73 -11.31 5.98
CA GLN A 498 -36.37 -10.73 7.16
C GLN A 498 -37.91 -10.67 7.01
N LEU A 499 -38.43 -10.22 5.86
CA LEU A 499 -39.87 -10.14 5.61
C LEU A 499 -40.55 -11.52 5.47
N ASN A 500 -39.81 -12.55 5.05
CA ASN A 500 -40.28 -13.94 5.00
C ASN A 500 -40.29 -14.62 6.38
N GLY A 501 -39.69 -14.01 7.41
CA GLY A 501 -39.47 -14.64 8.71
C GLY A 501 -38.33 -15.67 8.71
N GLU A 502 -37.42 -15.61 7.74
CA GLU A 502 -36.25 -16.49 7.61
C GLU A 502 -35.06 -16.00 8.48
N GLN A 503 -35.33 -15.34 9.61
CA GLN A 503 -34.29 -14.95 10.56
C GLN A 503 -33.69 -16.21 11.21
N SER A 504 -32.36 -16.32 11.17
CA SER A 504 -31.66 -17.12 12.16
C SER A 504 -31.67 -16.37 13.48
N ASP A 505 -32.12 -17.00 14.58
CA ASP A 505 -32.16 -16.43 15.93
C ASP A 505 -30.73 -16.16 16.47
N ASN A 506 -30.09 -15.09 15.98
CA ASN A 506 -28.70 -14.73 16.26
C ASN A 506 -28.53 -13.24 16.64
N ASP A 507 -29.61 -12.53 16.95
CA ASP A 507 -29.59 -11.08 17.21
C ASP A 507 -29.48 -10.71 18.72
N ASP A 508 -29.58 -11.68 19.64
CA ASP A 508 -29.36 -11.50 21.10
C ASP A 508 -28.04 -12.16 21.56
N ASP A 509 -27.36 -11.55 22.55
CA ASP A 509 -25.97 -11.76 23.01
C ASP A 509 -24.86 -11.32 22.02
N ASP A 510 -24.15 -10.25 22.40
CA ASP A 510 -23.23 -9.44 21.57
C ASP A 510 -21.74 -9.55 22.04
N ASP A 511 -21.37 -10.67 22.68
CA ASP A 511 -20.02 -10.91 23.23
C ASP A 511 -19.36 -12.23 22.77
N ASP A 512 -20.13 -13.28 22.45
CA ASP A 512 -19.59 -14.65 22.28
C ASP A 512 -20.10 -15.41 21.03
N LYS A 513 -20.56 -14.71 19.98
CA LYS A 513 -20.90 -15.36 18.70
C LYS A 513 -19.66 -15.75 17.91
N GLU A 514 -19.24 -17.00 18.11
CA GLU A 514 -18.30 -17.73 17.28
C GLU A 514 -18.75 -17.70 15.80
N SER A 515 -18.23 -16.72 15.06
CA SER A 515 -18.66 -16.39 13.69
C SER A 515 -18.65 -17.63 12.79
N ALA A 516 -19.77 -17.88 12.10
CA ALA A 516 -19.94 -19.04 11.21
C ALA A 516 -18.70 -19.23 10.32
N SER A 517 -17.99 -20.33 10.54
CA SER A 517 -16.54 -20.33 10.35
C SER A 517 -16.11 -20.42 8.88
N VAL A 518 -16.01 -19.25 8.25
CA VAL A 518 -15.12 -19.02 7.11
C VAL A 518 -13.70 -19.30 7.61
N GLU A 519 -13.24 -20.54 7.42
CA GLU A 519 -11.92 -21.03 7.84
C GLU A 519 -10.82 -20.07 7.37
N THR A 520 -10.45 -19.13 8.24
CA THR A 520 -9.40 -18.18 7.97
C THR A 520 -8.10 -18.97 8.04
N PRO A 521 -7.40 -19.18 6.90
CA PRO A 521 -6.41 -20.23 6.79
C PRO A 521 -5.31 -19.98 7.83
N PRO A 522 -5.03 -20.96 8.73
CA PRO A 522 -4.39 -20.68 10.00
C PRO A 522 -3.03 -20.01 9.80
N ILE A 523 -2.82 -18.90 10.53
CA ILE A 523 -1.61 -18.09 10.44
C ILE A 523 -0.41 -18.99 10.75
N ARG A 524 0.39 -19.30 9.73
CA ARG A 524 1.50 -20.28 9.81
C ARG A 524 2.67 -19.74 10.61
N ILE A 525 3.04 -18.49 10.31
CA ILE A 525 4.16 -17.79 10.93
C ILE A 525 3.80 -17.49 12.38
N ALA A 526 4.46 -18.18 13.32
CA ALA A 526 4.14 -18.12 14.74
C ALA A 526 4.20 -16.69 15.31
N GLU A 527 5.15 -15.88 14.84
CA GLU A 527 5.30 -14.48 15.26
C GLU A 527 4.12 -13.61 14.78
N ARG A 528 3.61 -13.84 13.57
CA ARG A 528 2.39 -13.17 13.08
C ARG A 528 1.16 -13.65 13.87
N ARG A 529 1.12 -14.93 14.26
CA ARG A 529 0.00 -15.48 15.05
C ARG A 529 -0.06 -14.83 16.44
N TYR A 530 1.07 -14.77 17.16
CA TYR A 530 1.17 -14.04 18.42
C TYR A 530 0.73 -12.56 18.27
N ILE A 531 1.19 -11.88 17.21
CA ILE A 531 0.80 -10.48 16.95
C ILE A 531 -0.70 -10.34 16.65
N ALA A 532 -1.32 -11.31 15.96
CA ALA A 532 -2.76 -11.36 15.71
C ALA A 532 -3.55 -11.62 17.01
N GLU A 533 -3.14 -12.59 17.82
CA GLU A 533 -3.69 -12.87 19.16
C GLU A 533 -3.63 -11.62 20.04
N CYS A 534 -2.54 -10.85 19.99
CA CYS A 534 -2.40 -9.57 20.69
C CYS A 534 -3.34 -8.48 20.17
N ALA A 535 -3.74 -8.52 18.90
CA ALA A 535 -4.62 -7.51 18.29
C ALA A 535 -6.10 -7.77 18.60
N VAL A 536 -6.52 -9.04 18.68
CA VAL A 536 -7.90 -9.43 19.00
C VAL A 536 -8.16 -9.59 20.51
N ARG A 537 -7.13 -9.59 21.35
CA ARG A 537 -7.27 -9.64 22.81
C ARG A 537 -7.94 -8.37 23.36
N ASP A 538 -8.91 -8.56 24.26
CA ASP A 538 -9.56 -7.50 25.03
C ASP A 538 -8.53 -6.52 25.66
N PRO A 539 -8.63 -5.20 25.39
CA PRO A 539 -7.82 -4.18 26.03
C PRO A 539 -7.80 -4.20 27.57
N SER A 540 -8.81 -4.77 28.24
CA SER A 540 -8.84 -4.89 29.71
C SER A 540 -7.67 -5.72 30.25
N VAL A 541 -7.36 -6.84 29.59
CA VAL A 541 -6.31 -7.79 29.95
C VAL A 541 -4.91 -7.16 29.90
N LEU A 542 -4.77 -6.03 29.20
CA LEU A 542 -3.50 -5.32 29.05
C LEU A 542 -3.16 -4.41 30.24
N ARG A 543 -4.18 -4.00 31.03
CA ARG A 543 -4.02 -2.99 32.10
C ARG A 543 -3.32 -3.52 33.37
N ASP A 544 -3.35 -4.82 33.61
CA ASP A 544 -2.83 -5.42 34.85
C ASP A 544 -1.33 -5.80 34.81
N GLN A 545 -0.65 -5.69 33.66
CA GLN A 545 0.77 -6.04 33.56
C GLN A 545 1.68 -4.97 34.16
N LYS A 546 2.48 -5.35 35.17
CA LYS A 546 3.45 -4.45 35.83
C LYS A 546 4.64 -4.12 34.93
N GLY A 547 4.53 -3.02 34.19
CA GLY A 547 5.60 -2.45 33.37
C GLY A 547 5.51 -2.86 31.90
N TYR A 548 6.55 -2.54 31.12
CA TYR A 548 6.52 -2.67 29.65
C TYR A 548 6.73 -4.10 29.11
N ALA A 549 6.32 -5.13 29.86
CA ALA A 549 6.52 -6.53 29.50
C ALA A 549 5.85 -6.88 28.16
N PHE A 550 4.58 -6.52 27.99
CA PHE A 550 3.84 -6.79 26.76
C PHE A 550 4.44 -6.08 25.54
N HIS A 551 4.92 -4.84 25.69
CA HIS A 551 5.67 -4.14 24.62
C HIS A 551 6.97 -4.84 24.24
N VAL A 552 7.70 -5.38 25.22
CA VAL A 552 8.95 -6.11 24.99
C VAL A 552 8.68 -7.38 24.19
N GLU A 553 7.68 -8.16 24.58
CA GLU A 553 7.31 -9.42 23.91
C GLU A 553 6.75 -9.18 22.49
N PHE A 554 5.90 -8.17 22.33
CA PHE A 554 5.41 -7.73 21.03
C PHE A 554 6.55 -7.21 20.13
N SER A 555 7.52 -6.47 20.69
CA SER A 555 8.71 -6.02 19.94
C SER A 555 9.54 -7.21 19.45
N ILE A 556 9.76 -8.23 20.28
CA ILE A 556 10.50 -9.44 19.89
C ILE A 556 9.82 -10.14 18.71
N ASN A 557 8.50 -10.30 18.78
CA ASN A 557 7.72 -10.91 17.70
C ASN A 557 7.76 -10.05 16.42
N LEU A 558 7.68 -8.71 16.51
CA LEU A 558 7.84 -7.83 15.34
C LEU A 558 9.24 -7.95 14.70
N ILE A 559 10.30 -7.96 15.51
CA ILE A 559 11.71 -8.07 15.03
C ILE A 559 11.94 -9.42 14.35
N ALA A 560 11.42 -10.51 14.92
CA ALA A 560 11.52 -11.84 14.33
C ALA A 560 10.66 -11.95 13.06
N LEU A 561 9.43 -11.40 13.06
CA LEU A 561 8.53 -11.37 11.91
C LEU A 561 9.12 -10.61 10.71
N CYS A 562 9.88 -9.52 10.92
CA CYS A 562 10.57 -8.82 9.84
C CYS A 562 11.46 -9.73 8.97
N LYS A 563 12.00 -10.81 9.57
CA LYS A 563 12.92 -11.77 8.94
C LYS A 563 12.20 -12.99 8.32
N ARG A 564 10.86 -13.00 8.31
CA ARG A 564 10.03 -14.08 7.73
C ARG A 564 9.51 -13.72 6.34
N ARG A 565 9.12 -14.74 5.56
CA ARG A 565 8.29 -14.59 4.36
C ARG A 565 7.12 -15.56 4.38
N ASP A 566 5.94 -15.06 3.99
CA ASP A 566 4.75 -15.88 3.73
C ASP A 566 4.80 -16.44 2.29
N ARG A 567 4.24 -17.63 2.08
CA ARG A 567 4.39 -18.39 0.84
C ARG A 567 3.17 -18.25 -0.06
N ARG A 568 3.44 -17.81 -1.29
CA ARG A 568 2.49 -17.92 -2.40
C ARG A 568 2.16 -19.39 -2.65
N GLN A 569 0.91 -19.77 -2.41
CA GLN A 569 0.35 -21.02 -2.93
C GLN A 569 0.53 -21.04 -4.46
N ALA A 570 1.07 -22.13 -5.00
CA ALA A 570 1.26 -22.26 -6.43
C ALA A 570 -0.08 -22.53 -7.11
N LYS A 571 -0.51 -21.66 -8.05
CA LYS A 571 -1.59 -22.02 -8.99
C LYS A 571 -1.08 -23.20 -9.83
N THR A 572 -1.74 -24.35 -9.74
CA THR A 572 -1.36 -25.57 -10.48
C THR A 572 -1.50 -25.32 -11.97
N GLU A 573 -0.40 -25.25 -12.72
CA GLU A 573 -0.44 -25.22 -14.18
C GLU A 573 -0.48 -26.66 -14.70
N TYR A 574 -1.49 -26.96 -15.53
CA TYR A 574 -1.71 -28.29 -16.09
C TYR A 574 -1.03 -28.38 -17.46
N SER A 575 -0.01 -29.22 -17.56
CA SER A 575 0.72 -29.48 -18.82
C SER A 575 0.60 -30.95 -19.27
N PRO A 576 0.57 -31.23 -20.59
CA PRO A 576 0.58 -32.58 -21.15
C PRO A 576 1.88 -33.36 -20.84
N GLU A 577 1.92 -34.64 -21.17
CA GLU A 577 3.03 -35.54 -20.84
C GLU A 577 3.94 -35.92 -22.02
N PRO A 578 5.27 -35.97 -21.80
CA PRO A 578 6.22 -36.74 -22.60
C PRO A 578 6.43 -38.17 -22.05
N VAL A 579 6.97 -39.06 -22.89
CA VAL A 579 7.14 -40.51 -22.63
C VAL A 579 8.35 -40.81 -21.72
N PRO A 580 8.24 -41.76 -20.74
CA PRO A 580 9.33 -42.07 -19.80
C PRO A 580 10.18 -43.31 -20.17
N VAL A 581 11.45 -43.29 -19.75
CA VAL A 581 12.37 -44.43 -19.71
C VAL A 581 12.82 -44.68 -18.26
N LYS A 582 13.03 -45.95 -17.87
CA LYS A 582 13.46 -46.38 -16.50
C LYS A 582 15.01 -46.40 -16.41
N THR A 583 15.73 -46.55 -15.29
CA THR A 583 15.57 -47.26 -13.98
C THR A 583 16.43 -46.51 -12.93
N ALA A 584 16.07 -46.29 -11.66
CA ALA A 584 15.69 -47.19 -10.54
C ALA A 584 16.89 -47.78 -9.73
N LEU A 585 16.95 -47.49 -8.41
CA LEU A 585 17.38 -48.35 -7.28
C LEU A 585 17.33 -47.58 -5.93
N ASP A 586 17.41 -48.29 -4.79
CA ASP A 586 16.74 -47.93 -3.51
C ASP A 586 17.65 -47.62 -2.28
N SER A 587 17.01 -47.29 -1.13
CA SER A 587 17.61 -46.82 0.13
C SER A 587 17.32 -47.71 1.36
N PRO A 588 18.20 -47.68 2.39
CA PRO A 588 17.83 -47.80 3.82
C PRO A 588 18.28 -46.55 4.64
N ARG A 589 17.41 -45.86 5.39
CA ARG A 589 16.97 -46.10 6.80
C ARG A 589 18.11 -45.98 7.84
N LEU A 590 18.23 -44.84 8.55
CA LEU A 590 17.70 -44.52 9.92
C LEU A 590 18.62 -45.05 11.05
N SER A 591 18.80 -44.37 12.19
CA SER A 591 18.11 -43.20 12.83
C SER A 591 18.97 -41.90 12.79
N GLU A 592 19.07 -40.91 13.71
CA GLU A 592 18.55 -40.60 15.08
C GLU A 592 18.39 -39.06 15.33
N ILE A 593 18.50 -38.53 16.58
CA ILE A 593 18.07 -37.17 17.02
C ILE A 593 19.17 -36.41 17.83
N GLU A 594 19.01 -35.06 17.92
CA GLU A 594 19.73 -34.02 18.71
C GLU A 594 20.91 -33.29 18.00
N PRO A 595 21.43 -32.15 18.54
CA PRO A 595 20.73 -30.88 18.77
C PRO A 595 21.41 -29.67 18.06
N ILE A 596 20.74 -28.50 18.03
CA ILE A 596 21.14 -27.19 17.45
C ILE A 596 22.58 -27.08 16.85
N VAL A 597 22.69 -27.08 15.51
CA VAL A 597 23.99 -27.10 14.77
C VAL A 597 24.18 -25.88 13.86
N LYS A 598 25.37 -25.24 13.90
CA LYS A 598 25.91 -24.42 12.79
C LYS A 598 26.25 -25.37 11.64
N ARG A 599 25.62 -25.20 10.47
CA ARG A 599 25.58 -26.23 9.41
C ARG A 599 26.92 -26.43 8.69
N ASP A 600 27.78 -27.28 9.25
CA ASP A 600 29.04 -27.74 8.63
C ASP A 600 28.88 -29.03 7.78
N THR A 601 27.64 -29.41 7.41
CA THR A 601 27.34 -30.59 6.58
C THR A 601 26.35 -30.30 5.43
N PRO A 602 26.44 -30.99 4.27
CA PRO A 602 25.56 -30.75 3.12
C PRO A 602 24.09 -31.10 3.40
N LEU A 603 23.18 -30.23 2.94
CA LEU A 603 21.73 -30.46 3.02
C LEU A 603 21.29 -31.60 2.07
N LYS A 604 20.89 -32.74 2.64
CA LYS A 604 20.31 -33.87 1.88
C LYS A 604 18.85 -33.58 1.47
N CYS A 605 18.65 -33.24 0.20
CA CYS A 605 17.33 -33.07 -0.40
C CYS A 605 16.61 -34.42 -0.58
N GLN A 606 15.34 -34.53 -0.17
CA GLN A 606 14.57 -35.77 -0.30
C GLN A 606 13.61 -35.76 -1.49
N GLY A 607 14.11 -36.19 -2.66
CA GLY A 607 13.29 -36.42 -3.86
C GLY A 607 12.62 -35.14 -4.38
N TRP A 608 11.29 -35.11 -4.37
CA TRP A 608 10.48 -33.98 -4.87
C TRP A 608 10.45 -32.77 -3.94
N GLN A 609 11.56 -32.41 -3.31
CA GLN A 609 11.68 -31.29 -2.39
C GLN A 609 12.41 -30.13 -3.08
N CYS A 610 11.96 -28.89 -2.88
CA CYS A 610 12.61 -27.74 -3.48
C CYS A 610 13.92 -27.42 -2.76
N LEU A 611 15.07 -27.58 -3.44
CA LEU A 611 16.41 -27.32 -2.88
C LEU A 611 16.52 -25.91 -2.28
N PHE A 612 15.97 -24.90 -2.97
CA PHE A 612 15.95 -23.51 -2.52
C PHE A 612 15.06 -23.27 -1.29
N CYS A 613 13.96 -24.01 -1.15
CA CYS A 613 13.13 -23.94 0.05
C CYS A 613 13.85 -24.61 1.24
N LEU A 614 14.42 -25.80 1.04
CA LEU A 614 15.20 -26.52 2.05
C LEU A 614 16.40 -25.71 2.57
N ALA A 615 17.11 -25.02 1.66
CA ALA A 615 18.25 -24.18 2.01
C ALA A 615 17.87 -22.88 2.74
N SER A 616 16.63 -22.40 2.60
CA SER A 616 16.21 -21.10 3.14
C SER A 616 16.21 -21.06 4.68
N TYR A 617 16.64 -19.93 5.23
CA TYR A 617 16.49 -19.60 6.65
C TYR A 617 15.20 -18.79 6.92
N ASP A 618 14.58 -18.24 5.88
CA ASP A 618 13.49 -17.25 5.96
C ASP A 618 12.08 -17.89 5.95
N LEU A 619 12.00 -19.21 5.74
CA LEU A 619 10.77 -20.00 5.63
C LEU A 619 10.50 -20.87 6.88
N PRO A 620 9.23 -21.09 7.27
CA PRO A 620 8.84 -22.04 8.33
C PRO A 620 9.27 -23.48 8.03
N VAL A 621 9.43 -24.31 9.06
CA VAL A 621 10.02 -25.67 8.94
C VAL A 621 9.22 -26.53 7.97
N GLU A 622 7.90 -26.58 8.14
CA GLU A 622 6.98 -27.36 7.29
C GLU A 622 7.08 -26.97 5.81
N GLU A 623 7.41 -25.71 5.52
CA GLU A 623 7.51 -25.20 4.15
C GLU A 623 8.87 -25.45 3.49
N ARG A 624 9.92 -25.62 4.29
CA ARG A 624 11.24 -26.12 3.82
C ARG A 624 11.21 -27.61 3.50
N GLU A 625 10.35 -28.35 4.18
CA GLU A 625 10.17 -29.79 4.03
C GLU A 625 9.04 -30.19 3.06
N CYS A 626 8.28 -29.21 2.56
CA CYS A 626 7.26 -29.40 1.53
C CYS A 626 7.80 -30.11 0.27
N LYS A 627 7.28 -31.32 0.05
CA LYS A 627 7.45 -32.11 -1.18
C LYS A 627 6.32 -31.81 -2.16
N TYR A 628 6.62 -31.71 -3.45
CA TYR A 628 5.61 -31.49 -4.49
C TYR A 628 4.64 -32.68 -4.56
N LYS A 629 3.33 -32.42 -4.69
CA LYS A 629 2.33 -33.49 -4.86
C LYS A 629 2.55 -34.22 -6.19
N ARG A 630 2.56 -35.55 -6.15
CA ARG A 630 2.64 -36.46 -7.30
C ARG A 630 1.39 -36.28 -8.18
N LYS A 631 1.53 -36.23 -9.51
CA LYS A 631 0.40 -36.58 -10.40
C LYS A 631 0.01 -38.02 -10.09
N ILE A 632 -1.25 -38.28 -9.76
CA ILE A 632 -1.75 -39.65 -9.58
C ILE A 632 -2.18 -40.16 -10.94
N TYR A 633 -1.45 -41.13 -11.48
CA TYR A 633 -1.91 -41.93 -12.61
C TYR A 633 -2.58 -43.18 -12.07
N ALA A 634 -3.91 -43.17 -12.09
CA ALA A 634 -4.68 -44.38 -11.93
C ALA A 634 -4.59 -45.20 -13.22
N SER A 635 -4.23 -46.47 -13.10
CA SER A 635 -4.39 -47.46 -14.18
C SER A 635 -5.30 -48.55 -13.67
N GLU A 636 -6.48 -48.68 -14.29
CA GLU A 636 -7.52 -49.59 -13.83
C GLU A 636 -7.14 -51.05 -14.08
N THR A 637 -7.33 -51.89 -13.07
CA THR A 637 -7.42 -53.35 -13.28
C THR A 637 -8.70 -53.69 -14.04
N ARG A 638 -8.59 -54.05 -15.32
CA ARG A 638 -9.66 -54.80 -16.01
C ARG A 638 -9.53 -56.29 -15.68
N ARG A 639 -10.67 -56.95 -15.44
CA ARG A 639 -10.76 -58.30 -14.87
C ARG A 639 -10.79 -59.40 -15.95
N SER A 640 -10.03 -60.46 -15.70
CA SER A 640 -10.33 -61.89 -15.93
C SER A 640 -10.91 -62.39 -17.27
N MET A 641 -10.11 -63.21 -17.97
CA MET A 641 -10.42 -64.60 -18.45
C MET A 641 -11.59 -64.88 -19.42
N PRO A 642 -11.64 -66.07 -20.07
CA PRO A 642 -10.55 -66.98 -20.47
C PRO A 642 -10.62 -67.47 -21.93
N SER A 643 -9.49 -67.93 -22.47
CA SER A 643 -9.35 -69.05 -23.43
C SER A 643 -7.89 -69.50 -23.43
#